data_AF-A0A538QJL7-F1
#
_entry.id   AF-A0A538QJL7-F1
#
_cell.length_a   1.000
_cell.length_b   1.000
_cell.length_c   1.000
_cell.angle_alpha   90.00
_cell.angle_beta   90.00
_cell.angle_gamma   90.00
#
_symmetry.space_group_name_H-M   'P 1'
#
loop_
_entity.id
_entity.type
_entity.pdbx_description
1 polymer ?
#
loop_
_entity_poly.entity_id
_entity_poly.type
_entity_poly.pdbx_seq_one_letter_code
_entity_poly.pdbx_strand_id
1 'polypeptide(L)'
;PAGKKDDPAGKKDDPAGKKTDPAGDSRTQEQQAHDEARDSELNSDGYTEGTRAKADETATNIEEGKQPGKDGLRDTEANARGKEELEKLLKDPNLSPEERAQIQKELAEKLRAENDPTGNLERDLKEVKTEVKNENKPGENKPGENKPGETGKAETGKTETETGKTETPKPEAGLKDSKLTDRFVGDMKSLEGKWPSMTPQERANAIREIINGQLREAGIPELKVKTAALGESTNGHLDFRDWSITLNEGKLNAPNITEAKLGELSNTVYHEARHGEQWYMMARSMAEGGMSPAEISAKTGIPEPVCDAAAAEPKMSPQQAADAQTYYDSVYGKNSTQRNQILNDLKTNPADVQKAAADYNAIKDDPHVSAAEKQAKLDAWRAAYDKMQRNYQDYRNLPEEADAWATGNAAEQAFKNAPKPDPAGARTEPLGDPSTAKTQPLGDPSTAKTEPLGGRDGKTGGNDTTKPAQHDEPGKTSEPPGKGPQSSPDRARLPADQQATYDKAWEFYRSQGMADERIEGHLRGIDFSRPVEVTKIPKGTLIQQTQPPGAPQGSYYAPPGTEPSKLGISPKGDLRGPDGDTVVGHVDKSTRLYVTTEDIVVLKSWAAEINDTWSMHDVGTSSRDGTPIPFLAEGGGIQYFTTEKPPIQPYEPTAREPSVPRATDPAKVDPVHPESAPMAEDPSKDPSLKPPGPEGDHQAPTVEPNNTERLKALADAINDLRTDNAKRNEVLETLRTPNNGEPGPLEGHVLDTALDENKAAIRDMVQSFKDNPPDVIVGMKEGGAFLADVLGTSDPALAGKVHEMDVHKATGDAAKKGKFDQDPMLQEFEVLIQGGARKIAIVDTYMGGRTAGSLRDQIMKPLAEKYPDVTFDVHWLRETMGFQDGPLRGTVKPGQKGGTQISTSEHQVRMAIGDDMTMVYDATSTKPVTIFDRNGQVVKTFYPAEGQTSRDVIIALLTGRLTP
;
A
#
# COMPACT_ATOMS: atom_id res chain seq x y z
N PRO A 1 21.88 -46.99 -65.69
CA PRO A 1 20.40 -46.94 -65.72
C PRO A 1 19.89 -45.90 -64.71
N ALA A 2 19.84 -44.61 -65.08
CA ALA A 2 18.74 -43.94 -65.81
C ALA A 2 17.73 -43.32 -64.81
N GLY A 3 17.33 -42.04 -64.89
CA GLY A 3 17.78 -40.89 -65.71
C GLY A 3 18.40 -39.76 -64.85
N LYS A 4 18.95 -38.64 -65.36
CA LYS A 4 18.55 -37.80 -66.52
C LYS A 4 17.11 -37.27 -66.39
N LYS A 5 16.82 -35.97 -66.52
CA LYS A 5 17.67 -34.78 -66.70
C LYS A 5 16.80 -33.50 -66.62
N ASP A 6 17.45 -32.34 -66.73
CA ASP A 6 16.93 -31.05 -67.22
C ASP A 6 16.20 -30.09 -66.25
N ASP A 7 17.00 -29.31 -65.51
CA ASP A 7 16.99 -27.82 -65.61
C ASP A 7 17.17 -27.40 -67.09
N PRO A 8 16.66 -26.23 -67.59
CA PRO A 8 17.04 -24.92 -67.02
C PRO A 8 16.09 -23.70 -67.24
N ALA A 9 16.34 -22.59 -66.53
CA ALA A 9 16.98 -21.37 -67.07
C ALA A 9 16.49 -20.04 -66.45
N GLY A 10 17.44 -19.13 -66.15
CA GLY A 10 17.17 -17.68 -66.07
C GLY A 10 17.42 -17.00 -64.71
N LYS A 11 18.58 -17.19 -64.09
CA LYS A 11 19.66 -16.18 -64.04
C LYS A 11 19.28 -14.78 -63.53
N LYS A 12 19.99 -14.34 -62.47
CA LYS A 12 21.15 -13.44 -62.66
C LYS A 12 22.23 -13.69 -61.61
N ASP A 13 23.46 -13.47 -62.02
CA ASP A 13 24.69 -13.67 -61.26
C ASP A 13 25.08 -12.38 -60.54
N ASP A 14 25.68 -12.46 -59.34
CA ASP A 14 26.67 -11.48 -58.86
C ASP A 14 27.79 -12.21 -58.09
N PRO A 15 29.09 -11.93 -58.35
CA PRO A 15 30.19 -12.76 -57.85
C PRO A 15 30.90 -12.25 -56.59
N ALA A 16 31.44 -13.20 -55.82
CA ALA A 16 32.51 -12.99 -54.83
C ALA A 16 33.74 -12.28 -55.44
N GLY A 17 34.61 -11.59 -54.69
CA GLY A 17 34.87 -11.64 -53.25
C GLY A 17 36.24 -12.27 -52.95
N LYS A 18 37.04 -11.65 -52.07
CA LYS A 18 38.24 -12.19 -51.37
C LYS A 18 38.66 -11.16 -50.30
N LYS A 19 38.41 -11.42 -49.01
CA LYS A 19 39.14 -12.29 -48.07
C LYS A 19 40.34 -11.61 -47.41
N THR A 20 40.15 -11.28 -46.13
CA THR A 20 41.14 -11.41 -45.04
C THR A 20 40.54 -12.32 -43.96
N ASP A 21 41.37 -13.06 -43.24
CA ASP A 21 40.94 -14.16 -42.36
C ASP A 21 40.38 -13.67 -41.00
N PRO A 22 39.53 -14.47 -40.30
CA PRO A 22 38.77 -14.00 -39.16
C PRO A 22 39.59 -13.99 -37.87
N ALA A 23 39.80 -12.81 -37.28
CA ALA A 23 39.88 -12.70 -35.83
C ALA A 23 38.48 -13.00 -35.27
N GLY A 24 38.39 -13.86 -34.26
CA GLY A 24 37.10 -14.29 -33.73
C GLY A 24 36.33 -13.13 -33.12
N ASP A 25 35.15 -12.82 -33.66
CA ASP A 25 34.23 -11.88 -33.04
C ASP A 25 33.73 -12.48 -31.71
N SER A 26 33.91 -11.74 -30.62
CA SER A 26 33.60 -12.16 -29.25
C SER A 26 32.28 -11.60 -28.72
N ARG A 27 31.49 -10.95 -29.58
CA ARG A 27 30.17 -10.41 -29.24
C ARG A 27 29.09 -11.50 -29.24
N THR A 28 28.08 -11.35 -28.40
CA THR A 28 26.93 -12.27 -28.36
C THR A 28 26.00 -12.05 -29.56
N GLN A 29 25.14 -13.02 -29.86
CA GLN A 29 24.12 -12.86 -30.91
C GLN A 29 23.18 -11.67 -30.68
N GLU A 30 22.91 -11.34 -29.42
CA GLU A 30 22.08 -10.19 -29.03
C GLU A 30 22.85 -8.87 -29.16
N GLN A 31 24.16 -8.84 -28.88
CA GLN A 31 25.01 -7.68 -29.21
C GLN A 31 25.14 -7.49 -30.72
N GLN A 32 25.25 -8.56 -31.50
CA GLN A 32 25.25 -8.48 -32.96
C GLN A 32 23.91 -7.96 -33.49
N ALA A 33 22.78 -8.44 -32.96
CA ALA A 33 21.45 -7.94 -33.35
C ALA A 33 21.19 -6.48 -32.91
N HIS A 34 21.71 -6.07 -31.75
CA HIS A 34 21.62 -4.68 -31.28
C HIS A 34 22.54 -3.74 -32.07
N ASP A 35 23.77 -4.17 -32.38
CA ASP A 35 24.67 -3.45 -33.27
C ASP A 35 24.05 -3.33 -34.68
N GLU A 36 23.53 -4.43 -35.25
CA GLU A 36 22.84 -4.42 -36.56
C GLU A 36 21.59 -3.52 -36.57
N ALA A 37 20.78 -3.50 -35.50
CA ALA A 37 19.61 -2.63 -35.40
C ALA A 37 20.02 -1.14 -35.33
N ARG A 38 20.99 -0.79 -34.48
CA ARG A 38 21.53 0.57 -34.34
C ARG A 38 22.19 1.05 -35.63
N ASP A 39 22.99 0.19 -36.27
CA ASP A 39 23.72 0.55 -37.49
C ASP A 39 22.78 0.58 -38.72
N SER A 40 21.60 -0.06 -38.63
CA SER A 40 20.49 0.14 -39.56
C SER A 40 19.77 1.48 -39.36
N GLU A 41 19.50 1.89 -38.11
CA GLU A 41 18.97 3.23 -37.78
C GLU A 41 19.90 4.34 -38.27
N LEU A 42 21.21 4.27 -37.96
CA LEU A 42 22.20 5.26 -38.38
C LEU A 42 22.33 5.36 -39.91
N ASN A 43 22.27 4.24 -40.63
CA ASN A 43 22.22 4.25 -42.10
C ASN A 43 20.93 4.88 -42.64
N SER A 44 19.80 4.75 -41.94
CA SER A 44 18.52 5.34 -42.36
C SER A 44 18.53 6.88 -42.28
N ASP A 45 19.27 7.44 -41.31
CA ASP A 45 19.56 8.88 -41.18
C ASP A 45 20.74 9.35 -42.06
N GLY A 46 21.32 8.47 -42.89
CA GLY A 46 22.35 8.80 -43.87
C GLY A 46 23.80 8.71 -43.37
N TYR A 47 24.03 8.15 -42.18
CA TYR A 47 25.36 7.96 -41.59
C TYR A 47 25.84 6.51 -41.74
N THR A 48 26.86 6.28 -42.58
CA THR A 48 27.47 4.95 -42.76
C THR A 48 28.43 4.58 -41.62
N GLU A 49 28.73 3.28 -41.45
CA GLU A 49 29.45 2.60 -40.34
C GLU A 49 30.79 3.20 -39.82
N GLY A 50 31.27 4.33 -40.32
CA GLY A 50 32.53 4.97 -39.89
C GLY A 50 32.44 5.98 -38.73
N THR A 51 31.25 6.28 -38.20
CA THR A 51 31.01 7.50 -37.40
C THR A 51 31.79 7.57 -36.09
N ARG A 52 32.02 6.43 -35.41
CA ARG A 52 32.78 6.39 -34.14
C ARG A 52 34.24 6.86 -34.30
N ALA A 53 34.84 6.63 -35.48
CA ALA A 53 36.21 7.07 -35.76
C ALA A 53 36.36 8.58 -35.97
N LYS A 54 35.25 9.32 -36.14
CA LYS A 54 35.25 10.77 -36.42
C LYS A 54 34.91 11.66 -35.22
N ALA A 55 34.40 11.06 -34.13
CA ALA A 55 34.25 11.73 -32.84
C ALA A 55 35.62 12.03 -32.22
N ASP A 56 36.52 11.03 -32.18
CA ASP A 56 37.92 11.21 -31.76
C ASP A 56 38.68 12.22 -32.64
N GLU A 57 38.45 12.20 -33.95
CA GLU A 57 39.00 13.19 -34.89
C GLU A 57 38.48 14.61 -34.56
N THR A 58 37.21 14.74 -34.16
CA THR A 58 36.60 16.02 -33.78
C THR A 58 37.16 16.54 -32.46
N ALA A 59 37.25 15.70 -31.43
CA ALA A 59 37.88 16.06 -30.16
C ALA A 59 39.35 16.48 -30.37
N THR A 60 40.11 15.72 -31.17
CA THR A 60 41.52 16.03 -31.48
C THR A 60 41.67 17.35 -32.24
N ASN A 61 40.79 17.64 -33.21
CA ASN A 61 40.78 18.94 -33.88
C ASN A 61 40.52 20.10 -32.91
N ILE A 62 39.64 19.92 -31.91
CA ILE A 62 39.34 20.95 -30.89
C ILE A 62 40.56 21.21 -29.99
N GLU A 63 41.28 20.17 -29.54
CA GLU A 63 42.55 20.34 -28.80
C GLU A 63 43.60 21.11 -29.60
N GLU A 64 43.73 20.78 -30.90
CA GLU A 64 44.66 21.45 -31.82
C GLU A 64 44.22 22.86 -32.25
N GLY A 65 43.06 23.37 -31.79
CA GLY A 65 42.55 24.71 -32.11
C GLY A 65 41.99 24.84 -33.53
N LYS A 66 41.57 23.71 -34.11
CA LYS A 66 40.96 23.61 -35.44
C LYS A 66 39.43 23.48 -35.30
N GLN A 67 38.71 23.78 -36.38
CA GLN A 67 37.26 23.59 -36.41
C GLN A 67 36.90 22.11 -36.60
N PRO A 68 35.87 21.60 -35.89
CA PRO A 68 35.30 20.28 -36.13
C PRO A 68 34.87 20.05 -37.58
N GLY A 69 35.18 18.86 -38.11
CA GLY A 69 34.68 18.38 -39.40
C GLY A 69 33.16 18.31 -39.46
N LYS A 70 32.59 18.21 -40.67
CA LYS A 70 31.13 18.05 -40.84
C LYS A 70 30.63 16.71 -40.33
N ASP A 71 31.45 15.68 -40.48
CA ASP A 71 31.05 14.28 -40.32
C ASP A 71 31.21 13.73 -38.89
N GLY A 72 31.81 14.50 -37.97
CA GLY A 72 32.03 14.11 -36.57
C GLY A 72 31.09 14.78 -35.57
N LEU A 73 30.05 15.45 -36.07
CA LEU A 73 28.99 16.10 -35.31
C LEU A 73 27.67 15.86 -36.03
N ARG A 74 26.56 15.70 -35.30
CA ARG A 74 25.22 15.62 -35.92
C ARG A 74 24.89 16.94 -36.64
N ASP A 75 24.20 16.90 -37.78
CA ASP A 75 23.88 18.12 -38.54
C ASP A 75 22.68 18.85 -37.91
N THR A 76 22.93 19.50 -36.77
CA THR A 76 21.92 20.24 -35.98
C THR A 76 22.24 21.72 -35.98
N GLU A 77 21.20 22.56 -35.90
CA GLU A 77 21.37 24.02 -35.74
C GLU A 77 22.15 24.39 -34.47
N ALA A 78 22.08 23.55 -33.43
CA ALA A 78 22.85 23.71 -32.20
C ALA A 78 24.35 23.42 -32.41
N ASN A 79 24.69 22.39 -33.19
CA ASN A 79 26.08 22.11 -33.56
C ASN A 79 26.65 23.17 -34.52
N ALA A 80 25.85 23.70 -35.44
CA ALA A 80 26.24 24.82 -36.28
C ALA A 80 26.57 26.07 -35.44
N ARG A 81 25.70 26.44 -34.49
CA ARG A 81 25.94 27.54 -33.54
C ARG A 81 27.14 27.28 -32.63
N GLY A 82 27.29 26.06 -32.11
CA GLY A 82 28.45 25.65 -31.30
C GLY A 82 29.79 25.81 -32.04
N LYS A 83 29.84 25.50 -33.34
CA LYS A 83 31.03 25.76 -34.17
C LYS A 83 31.35 27.24 -34.29
N GLU A 84 30.35 28.10 -34.48
CA GLU A 84 30.56 29.55 -34.53
C GLU A 84 30.98 30.12 -33.18
N GLU A 85 30.41 29.66 -32.06
CA GLU A 85 30.80 30.09 -30.72
C GLU A 85 32.22 29.63 -30.37
N LEU A 86 32.60 28.41 -30.75
CA LEU A 86 33.97 27.92 -30.60
C LEU A 86 34.95 28.76 -31.45
N GLU A 87 34.59 29.09 -32.69
CA GLU A 87 35.43 29.97 -33.54
C GLU A 87 35.57 31.39 -32.95
N LYS A 88 34.49 31.94 -32.39
CA LYS A 88 34.51 33.22 -31.66
C LYS A 88 35.42 33.13 -30.43
N LEU A 89 35.38 32.04 -29.68
CA LEU A 89 36.24 31.80 -28.50
C LEU A 89 37.72 31.66 -28.88
N LEU A 90 38.03 30.91 -29.94
CA LEU A 90 39.38 30.76 -30.50
C LEU A 90 39.94 32.08 -31.08
N LYS A 91 39.10 33.11 -31.25
CA LYS A 91 39.49 34.45 -31.72
C LYS A 91 39.33 35.55 -30.68
N ASP A 92 38.83 35.25 -29.48
CA ASP A 92 38.57 36.25 -28.43
C ASP A 92 39.90 36.80 -27.87
N PRO A 93 40.21 38.10 -28.06
CA PRO A 93 41.45 38.71 -27.58
C PRO A 93 41.47 38.92 -26.05
N ASN A 94 40.35 38.68 -25.36
CA ASN A 94 40.23 38.85 -23.90
C ASN A 94 40.45 37.54 -23.13
N LEU A 95 40.53 36.38 -23.82
CA LEU A 95 40.95 35.11 -23.21
C LEU A 95 42.48 35.03 -23.21
N SER A 96 43.07 34.65 -22.09
CA SER A 96 44.50 34.29 -22.08
C SER A 96 44.75 33.03 -22.92
N PRO A 97 45.98 32.84 -23.46
CA PRO A 97 46.34 31.60 -24.16
C PRO A 97 46.18 30.35 -23.30
N GLU A 98 46.37 30.48 -21.98
CA GLU A 98 46.28 29.40 -20.99
C GLU A 98 44.82 29.00 -20.73
N GLU A 99 43.92 29.96 -20.46
CA GLU A 99 42.47 29.71 -20.37
C GLU A 99 41.90 29.09 -21.64
N ARG A 100 42.37 29.55 -22.81
CA ARG A 100 41.92 29.03 -24.09
C ARG A 100 42.34 27.57 -24.29
N ALA A 101 43.60 27.24 -24.02
CA ALA A 101 44.10 25.87 -24.11
C ALA A 101 43.37 24.93 -23.13
N GLN A 102 43.05 25.41 -21.92
CA GLN A 102 42.30 24.64 -20.93
C GLN A 102 40.87 24.33 -21.41
N ILE A 103 40.13 25.34 -21.90
CA ILE A 103 38.77 25.16 -22.43
C ILE A 103 38.75 24.20 -23.62
N GLN A 104 39.76 24.27 -24.50
CA GLN A 104 39.88 23.34 -25.63
C GLN A 104 40.12 21.90 -25.18
N LYS A 105 40.99 21.70 -24.18
CA LYS A 105 41.32 20.38 -23.63
C LYS A 105 40.12 19.73 -22.95
N GLU A 106 39.47 20.45 -22.04
CA GLU A 106 38.31 19.94 -21.29
C GLU A 106 37.12 19.64 -22.22
N LEU A 107 36.87 20.49 -23.23
CA LEU A 107 35.83 20.23 -24.22
C LEU A 107 36.13 18.97 -25.05
N ALA A 108 37.39 18.72 -25.40
CA ALA A 108 37.77 17.50 -26.11
C ALA A 108 37.72 16.25 -25.23
N GLU A 109 38.14 16.32 -23.97
CA GLU A 109 38.00 15.22 -23.01
C GLU A 109 36.52 14.87 -22.80
N LYS A 110 35.64 15.87 -22.69
CA LYS A 110 34.19 15.70 -22.61
C LYS A 110 33.61 15.02 -23.86
N LEU A 111 34.01 15.46 -25.05
CA LEU A 111 33.54 14.88 -26.32
C LEU A 111 34.07 13.45 -26.58
N ARG A 112 35.15 13.02 -25.93
CA ARG A 112 35.62 11.62 -25.96
C ARG A 112 34.93 10.73 -24.92
N ALA A 113 34.33 11.32 -23.88
CA ALA A 113 33.59 10.57 -22.85
C ALA A 113 32.18 10.19 -23.31
N GLU A 114 31.61 10.89 -24.30
CA GLU A 114 30.33 10.55 -24.93
C GLU A 114 30.52 9.46 -26.00
N ASN A 115 29.67 8.42 -25.99
CA ASN A 115 29.76 7.30 -26.94
C ASN A 115 29.25 7.65 -28.37
N ASP A 116 28.52 8.75 -28.49
CA ASP A 116 27.89 9.24 -29.72
C ASP A 116 28.45 10.63 -30.10
N PRO A 117 28.39 11.03 -31.38
CA PRO A 117 28.66 12.42 -31.77
C PRO A 117 27.66 13.36 -31.10
N THR A 118 28.15 14.38 -30.37
CA THR A 118 27.28 15.34 -29.65
C THR A 118 26.21 15.93 -30.58
N GLY A 119 25.00 16.07 -30.05
CA GLY A 119 23.90 16.78 -30.70
C GLY A 119 23.88 18.29 -30.42
N ASN A 120 24.67 18.78 -29.45
CA ASN A 120 24.59 20.15 -28.95
C ASN A 120 25.94 20.70 -28.41
N LEU A 121 26.90 20.87 -29.32
CA LEU A 121 28.21 21.48 -29.06
C LEU A 121 28.13 22.90 -28.43
N GLU A 122 27.02 23.63 -28.65
CA GLU A 122 26.79 24.96 -28.04
C GLU A 122 26.66 24.87 -26.51
N ARG A 123 25.94 23.86 -26.01
CA ARG A 123 25.84 23.55 -24.57
C ARG A 123 27.21 23.16 -24.01
N ASP A 124 27.87 22.21 -24.66
CA ASP A 124 29.09 21.58 -24.13
C ASP A 124 30.22 22.61 -23.97
N LEU A 125 30.35 23.53 -24.94
CA LEU A 125 31.26 24.67 -24.89
C LEU A 125 30.94 25.68 -23.76
N LYS A 126 29.66 25.93 -23.49
CA LYS A 126 29.21 26.87 -22.45
C LYS A 126 29.46 26.36 -21.04
N GLU A 127 29.29 25.05 -20.83
CA GLU A 127 29.56 24.39 -19.55
C GLU A 127 31.06 24.47 -19.23
N VAL A 128 31.93 24.01 -20.14
CA VAL A 128 33.40 24.05 -19.96
C VAL A 128 33.93 25.48 -19.77
N LYS A 129 33.42 26.46 -20.53
CA LYS A 129 33.80 27.88 -20.35
C LYS A 129 33.42 28.42 -18.97
N THR A 130 32.40 27.86 -18.33
CA THR A 130 31.97 28.24 -16.99
C THR A 130 32.83 27.59 -15.92
N GLU A 131 33.23 26.33 -16.13
CA GLU A 131 34.11 25.57 -15.23
C GLU A 131 35.51 26.22 -15.14
N VAL A 132 36.22 26.40 -16.25
CA VAL A 132 37.55 27.07 -16.28
C VAL A 132 37.53 28.48 -15.66
N LYS A 133 36.43 29.23 -15.85
CA LYS A 133 36.30 30.59 -15.30
C LYS A 133 36.11 30.60 -13.77
N ASN A 134 35.64 29.50 -13.18
CA ASN A 134 35.51 29.37 -11.73
C ASN A 134 36.84 28.97 -11.07
N GLU A 135 37.68 28.19 -11.75
CA GLU A 135 39.01 27.81 -11.25
C GLU A 135 40.01 29.00 -11.21
N ASN A 136 39.95 29.90 -12.19
CA ASN A 136 40.92 31.00 -12.34
C ASN A 136 40.64 32.28 -11.51
N LYS A 137 39.93 32.20 -10.36
CA LYS A 137 39.75 33.36 -9.46
C LYS A 137 40.92 33.52 -8.47
N PRO A 138 41.63 34.67 -8.46
CA PRO A 138 42.81 34.82 -7.60
C PRO A 138 42.53 35.51 -6.25
N GLY A 139 42.94 34.84 -5.16
CA GLY A 139 43.71 35.49 -4.09
C GLY A 139 43.09 35.65 -2.70
N GLU A 140 43.62 34.89 -1.73
CA GLU A 140 44.33 35.51 -0.59
C GLU A 140 45.46 34.59 -0.12
N ASN A 141 46.66 35.15 0.11
CA ASN A 141 47.89 34.37 0.28
C ASN A 141 48.81 35.07 1.30
N LYS A 142 49.32 34.35 2.32
CA LYS A 142 50.43 34.80 3.18
C LYS A 142 51.30 33.63 3.64
N PRO A 143 52.61 33.84 3.90
CA PRO A 143 53.58 33.00 3.22
C PRO A 143 54.65 32.35 4.11
N GLY A 144 55.11 31.18 3.65
CA GLY A 144 56.51 30.79 3.71
C GLY A 144 56.98 29.96 4.91
N GLU A 145 57.22 28.66 4.65
CA GLU A 145 58.58 28.14 4.78
C GLU A 145 58.79 26.96 3.81
N ASN A 146 60.00 26.85 3.26
CA ASN A 146 60.31 25.93 2.17
C ASN A 146 61.60 25.18 2.54
N LYS A 147 61.55 23.85 2.71
CA LYS A 147 62.47 22.85 2.12
C LYS A 147 62.26 21.41 2.66
N PRO A 148 62.76 20.37 1.96
CA PRO A 148 61.97 19.15 1.81
C PRO A 148 62.57 17.88 2.45
N GLY A 149 61.66 16.94 2.72
CA GLY A 149 61.83 15.51 2.45
C GLY A 149 62.84 14.73 3.30
N GLU A 150 62.32 13.91 4.23
CA GLU A 150 62.77 12.52 4.28
C GLU A 150 61.69 11.56 4.83
N THR A 151 61.81 10.33 4.35
CA THR A 151 61.18 9.05 4.74
C THR A 151 60.43 8.96 6.07
N GLY A 152 59.24 8.34 6.02
CA GLY A 152 58.39 8.18 7.19
C GLY A 152 58.75 7.03 8.14
N LYS A 153 58.19 7.11 9.34
CA LYS A 153 57.65 5.97 10.09
C LYS A 153 56.54 6.44 11.02
N ALA A 154 55.61 5.54 11.32
CA ALA A 154 54.49 5.81 12.20
C ALA A 154 54.97 6.08 13.63
N GLU A 155 54.38 7.09 14.28
CA GLU A 155 54.17 7.03 15.73
C GLU A 155 52.88 7.76 16.12
N THR A 156 52.22 7.24 17.14
CA THR A 156 50.87 7.60 17.57
C THR A 156 50.84 8.93 18.33
N GLY A 157 50.10 9.92 17.83
CA GLY A 157 49.77 11.16 18.54
C GLY A 157 48.27 11.28 18.76
N LYS A 158 47.83 11.34 20.03
CA LYS A 158 46.46 11.72 20.37
C LYS A 158 46.25 13.21 20.13
N THR A 159 45.14 13.59 19.51
CA THR A 159 44.59 14.94 19.64
C THR A 159 43.08 14.89 19.81
N GLU A 160 42.67 15.24 21.03
CA GLU A 160 41.46 15.99 21.40
C GLU A 160 40.16 15.73 20.62
N THR A 161 39.28 15.00 21.29
CA THR A 161 37.83 15.03 21.08
C THR A 161 37.29 16.46 21.29
N GLU A 162 36.87 17.12 20.21
CA GLU A 162 35.96 18.26 20.34
C GLU A 162 34.61 17.77 20.86
N THR A 163 34.31 18.08 22.12
CA THR A 163 33.03 17.71 22.74
C THR A 163 32.00 18.82 22.56
N GLY A 164 30.94 18.52 21.81
CA GLY A 164 29.63 19.10 22.04
C GLY A 164 29.32 20.46 21.41
N LYS A 165 29.19 20.49 20.08
CA LYS A 165 27.94 21.03 19.53
C LYS A 165 26.91 19.92 19.62
N THR A 166 25.82 20.14 20.36
CA THR A 166 24.63 19.28 20.27
C THR A 166 24.01 19.51 18.90
N GLU A 167 24.32 18.64 17.94
CA GLU A 167 23.51 18.49 16.74
C GLU A 167 22.06 18.23 17.16
N THR A 168 21.12 18.95 16.53
CA THR A 168 19.70 18.63 16.66
C THR A 168 19.53 17.19 16.16
N PRO A 169 18.96 16.26 16.93
CA PRO A 169 18.85 14.87 16.49
C PRO A 169 18.05 14.81 15.19
N LYS A 170 18.62 14.17 14.16
CA LYS A 170 17.99 13.97 12.84
C LYS A 170 16.61 13.35 13.03
N PRO A 171 15.56 13.83 12.33
CA PRO A 171 14.22 13.27 12.47
C PRO A 171 14.18 11.82 12.00
N GLU A 172 13.73 10.91 12.86
CA GLU A 172 13.66 9.46 12.55
C GLU A 172 12.76 9.17 11.33
N ALA A 173 11.73 9.99 11.13
CA ALA A 173 10.80 9.91 9.99
C ALA A 173 11.36 10.49 8.68
N GLY A 174 12.55 11.12 8.68
CA GLY A 174 13.13 11.77 7.52
C GLY A 174 12.20 12.82 6.92
N LEU A 175 11.99 12.81 5.59
CA LEU A 175 11.06 13.75 4.93
C LEU A 175 9.59 13.56 5.35
N LYS A 176 9.22 12.42 5.96
CA LYS A 176 7.88 12.22 6.55
C LYS A 176 7.68 12.99 7.87
N ASP A 177 8.69 13.68 8.39
CA ASP A 177 8.53 14.58 9.54
C ASP A 177 7.71 15.82 9.16
N SER A 178 6.68 16.11 9.94
CA SER A 178 5.75 17.21 9.68
C SER A 178 6.44 18.58 9.74
N LYS A 179 7.51 18.77 10.52
CA LYS A 179 8.22 20.06 10.62
C LYS A 179 9.07 20.33 9.38
N LEU A 180 9.65 19.29 8.77
CA LEU A 180 10.33 19.42 7.48
C LEU A 180 9.32 19.70 6.37
N THR A 181 8.16 19.02 6.42
CA THR A 181 7.05 19.24 5.47
C THR A 181 6.51 20.67 5.56
N ASP A 182 6.21 21.15 6.77
CA ASP A 182 5.71 22.51 7.01
C ASP A 182 6.73 23.59 6.60
N ARG A 183 8.03 23.35 6.86
CA ARG A 183 9.08 24.29 6.44
C ARG A 183 9.24 24.32 4.92
N PHE A 184 9.33 23.15 4.27
CA PHE A 184 9.34 23.01 2.82
C PHE A 184 8.19 23.78 2.18
N VAL A 185 6.98 23.60 2.70
CA VAL A 185 5.78 24.29 2.23
C VAL A 185 5.86 25.80 2.43
N GLY A 186 6.30 26.28 3.60
CA GLY A 186 6.46 27.71 3.86
C GLY A 186 7.47 28.37 2.91
N ASP A 187 8.59 27.69 2.67
CA ASP A 187 9.64 28.13 1.75
C ASP A 187 9.15 28.12 0.29
N MET A 188 8.43 27.06 -0.14
CA MET A 188 7.78 26.99 -1.45
C MET A 188 6.72 28.09 -1.63
N LYS A 189 5.87 28.37 -0.63
CA LYS A 189 4.93 29.51 -0.66
C LYS A 189 5.65 30.85 -0.81
N SER A 190 6.85 31.00 -0.23
CA SER A 190 7.66 32.21 -0.40
C SER A 190 8.06 32.49 -1.86
N LEU A 191 7.94 31.51 -2.76
CA LEU A 191 8.17 31.68 -4.19
C LEU A 191 7.01 32.34 -4.91
N GLU A 192 5.75 32.23 -4.45
CA GLU A 192 4.56 32.70 -5.20
C GLU A 192 4.68 34.19 -5.58
N GLY A 193 5.01 35.05 -4.61
CA GLY A 193 5.18 36.49 -4.83
C GLY A 193 6.47 36.86 -5.58
N LYS A 194 7.46 35.96 -5.66
CA LYS A 194 8.74 36.18 -6.36
C LYS A 194 8.70 35.65 -7.79
N TRP A 195 7.87 34.64 -8.06
CA TRP A 195 7.81 33.86 -9.31
C TRP A 195 7.82 34.72 -10.58
N PRO A 196 7.04 35.80 -10.71
CA PRO A 196 7.01 36.61 -11.93
C PRO A 196 8.31 37.38 -12.20
N SER A 197 9.18 37.54 -11.19
CA SER A 197 10.49 38.20 -11.32
C SER A 197 11.65 37.23 -11.56
N MET A 198 11.42 35.92 -11.48
CA MET A 198 12.44 34.88 -11.60
C MET A 198 12.41 34.23 -13.00
N THR A 199 13.59 33.97 -13.55
CA THR A 199 13.77 33.10 -14.73
C THR A 199 13.48 31.63 -14.39
N PRO A 200 13.24 30.76 -15.40
CA PRO A 200 13.08 29.32 -15.19
C PRO A 200 14.24 28.68 -14.42
N GLN A 201 15.49 29.09 -14.70
CA GLN A 201 16.67 28.61 -13.99
C GLN A 201 16.70 29.08 -12.52
N GLU A 202 16.33 30.33 -12.24
CA GLU A 202 16.24 30.82 -10.86
C GLU A 202 15.14 30.11 -10.06
N ARG A 203 14.05 29.69 -10.71
CA ARG A 203 12.98 28.87 -10.10
C ARG A 203 13.50 27.47 -9.78
N ALA A 204 14.17 26.81 -10.73
CA ALA A 204 14.79 25.50 -10.51
C ALA A 204 15.84 25.54 -9.38
N ASN A 205 16.70 26.57 -9.38
CA ASN A 205 17.69 26.80 -8.33
C ASN A 205 17.04 27.04 -6.97
N ALA A 206 15.99 27.87 -6.89
CA ALA A 206 15.29 28.11 -5.62
C ALA A 206 14.63 26.84 -5.08
N ILE A 207 13.98 26.06 -5.94
CA ILE A 207 13.40 24.74 -5.58
C ILE A 207 14.50 23.80 -5.07
N ARG A 208 15.67 23.76 -5.72
CA ARG A 208 16.84 22.99 -5.28
C ARG A 208 17.28 23.36 -3.86
N GLU A 209 17.47 24.65 -3.57
CA GLU A 209 17.89 25.09 -2.23
C GLU A 209 16.86 24.71 -1.16
N ILE A 210 15.57 24.83 -1.48
CA ILE A 210 14.47 24.52 -0.55
C ILE A 210 14.44 23.02 -0.21
N ILE A 211 14.54 22.14 -1.22
CA ILE A 211 14.47 20.68 -0.99
C ILE A 211 15.77 20.13 -0.38
N ASN A 212 16.94 20.59 -0.84
CA ASN A 212 18.23 20.20 -0.24
C ASN A 212 18.38 20.76 1.18
N GLY A 213 17.71 21.86 1.52
CA GLY A 213 17.55 22.32 2.90
C GLY A 213 16.96 21.24 3.81
N GLN A 214 15.88 20.58 3.38
CA GLN A 214 15.22 19.53 4.18
C GLN A 214 16.00 18.21 4.15
N LEU A 215 16.51 17.80 2.98
CA LEU A 215 17.33 16.59 2.85
C LEU A 215 18.54 16.63 3.79
N ARG A 216 19.22 17.77 3.87
CA ARG A 216 20.36 17.97 4.78
C ARG A 216 19.96 17.89 6.26
N GLU A 217 18.80 18.41 6.65
CA GLU A 217 18.29 18.31 8.03
C GLU A 217 17.83 16.88 8.38
N ALA A 218 17.36 16.12 7.39
CA ALA A 218 17.10 14.68 7.49
C ALA A 218 18.37 13.79 7.43
N GLY A 219 19.53 14.34 7.07
CA GLY A 219 20.78 13.59 6.92
C GLY A 219 20.90 12.79 5.62
N ILE A 220 20.23 13.23 4.55
CA ILE A 220 20.22 12.60 3.23
C ILE A 220 21.14 13.40 2.29
N PRO A 221 21.98 12.75 1.47
CA PRO A 221 22.83 13.42 0.48
C PRO A 221 22.01 14.26 -0.51
N GLU A 222 22.46 15.50 -0.73
CA GLU A 222 21.78 16.49 -1.55
C GLU A 222 21.55 16.03 -2.99
N LEU A 223 20.32 16.20 -3.49
CA LEU A 223 19.96 15.87 -4.87
C LEU A 223 20.30 17.04 -5.79
N LYS A 224 20.79 16.74 -7.00
CA LYS A 224 20.78 17.72 -8.09
C LYS A 224 19.33 17.98 -8.49
N VAL A 225 18.98 19.19 -8.90
CA VAL A 225 17.69 19.47 -9.55
C VAL A 225 17.95 19.94 -10.97
N LYS A 226 17.31 19.25 -11.92
CA LYS A 226 17.38 19.50 -13.36
C LYS A 226 16.00 19.86 -13.89
N THR A 227 15.95 20.42 -15.09
CA THR A 227 14.73 20.61 -15.87
C THR A 227 14.89 19.99 -17.24
N ALA A 228 13.84 19.35 -17.75
CA ALA A 228 13.80 18.84 -19.11
C ALA A 228 12.39 18.94 -19.70
N ALA A 229 12.29 18.89 -21.03
CA ALA A 229 11.05 18.64 -21.75
C ALA A 229 10.59 17.18 -21.49
N LEU A 230 9.83 16.99 -20.41
CA LEU A 230 9.11 15.75 -20.14
C LEU A 230 7.74 15.79 -20.83
N GLY A 231 7.19 14.63 -21.18
CA GLY A 231 5.87 14.54 -21.81
C GLY A 231 4.78 15.20 -20.95
N GLU A 232 3.66 15.62 -21.56
CA GLU A 232 2.61 16.39 -20.87
C GLU A 232 2.05 15.69 -19.62
N SER A 233 2.06 14.35 -19.62
CA SER A 233 1.61 13.48 -18.51
C SER A 233 2.71 13.12 -17.48
N THR A 234 3.90 13.72 -17.55
CA THR A 234 5.00 13.47 -16.60
C THR A 234 5.43 14.76 -15.91
N ASN A 235 5.30 14.79 -14.57
CA ASN A 235 5.60 15.98 -13.77
C ASN A 235 7.06 16.04 -13.31
N GLY A 236 7.61 14.89 -12.92
CA GLY A 236 9.00 14.72 -12.51
C GLY A 236 9.44 13.26 -12.59
N HIS A 237 10.72 13.05 -12.32
CA HIS A 237 11.28 11.74 -11.94
C HIS A 237 12.58 11.92 -11.16
N LEU A 238 12.86 11.03 -10.21
CA LEU A 238 14.19 10.78 -9.69
C LEU A 238 15.01 9.96 -10.70
N ASP A 239 16.20 10.43 -11.04
CA ASP A 239 17.31 9.60 -11.54
C ASP A 239 18.26 9.32 -10.35
N PHE A 240 18.16 8.12 -9.78
CA PHE A 240 19.00 7.70 -8.66
C PHE A 240 20.46 7.41 -9.07
N ARG A 241 20.75 7.28 -10.38
CA ARG A 241 22.09 6.98 -10.91
C ARG A 241 22.93 8.24 -11.06
N ASP A 242 22.30 9.35 -11.45
CA ASP A 242 22.94 10.68 -11.36
C ASP A 242 22.72 11.36 -10.01
N TRP A 243 21.85 10.82 -9.15
CA TRP A 243 21.40 11.44 -7.89
C TRP A 243 20.75 12.81 -8.14
N SER A 244 19.74 12.82 -9.03
CA SER A 244 19.08 14.03 -9.50
C SER A 244 17.56 13.89 -9.60
N ILE A 245 16.83 14.95 -9.27
CA ILE A 245 15.41 15.11 -9.63
C ILE A 245 15.35 15.88 -10.94
N THR A 246 14.63 15.37 -11.93
CA THR A 246 14.30 16.10 -13.15
C THR A 246 12.85 16.58 -13.10
N LEU A 247 12.63 17.88 -13.19
CA LEU A 247 11.29 18.49 -13.23
C LEU A 247 10.89 18.83 -14.67
N ASN A 248 9.59 18.76 -14.98
CA ASN A 248 9.07 19.17 -16.28
C ASN A 248 9.23 20.68 -16.50
N GLU A 249 10.05 21.07 -17.48
CA GLU A 249 10.35 22.48 -17.78
C GLU A 249 9.09 23.31 -18.11
N GLY A 250 8.04 22.69 -18.68
CA GLY A 250 6.79 23.36 -19.00
C GLY A 250 6.10 23.96 -17.77
N LYS A 251 6.25 23.32 -16.61
CA LYS A 251 5.70 23.80 -15.32
C LYS A 251 6.53 25.00 -14.79
N LEU A 252 7.85 25.04 -15.07
CA LEU A 252 8.77 26.10 -14.63
C LEU A 252 8.86 27.29 -15.60
N ASN A 253 8.53 27.09 -16.88
CA ASN A 253 8.55 28.13 -17.93
C ASN A 253 7.36 29.09 -17.86
N ALA A 254 6.27 28.73 -17.16
CA ALA A 254 5.09 29.59 -17.00
C ALA A 254 5.45 30.93 -16.31
N PRO A 255 5.19 32.11 -16.91
CA PRO A 255 5.65 33.39 -16.36
C PRO A 255 4.99 33.74 -15.01
N ASN A 256 3.79 33.21 -14.75
CA ASN A 256 3.09 33.30 -13.47
C ASN A 256 2.71 31.88 -13.03
N ILE A 257 2.67 31.65 -11.72
CA ILE A 257 2.12 30.42 -11.13
C ILE A 257 0.94 30.79 -10.23
N THR A 258 -0.07 29.92 -10.18
CA THR A 258 -1.20 30.04 -9.24
C THR A 258 -0.91 29.23 -7.99
N GLU A 259 -1.47 29.62 -6.84
CA GLU A 259 -1.39 28.87 -5.59
C GLU A 259 -1.64 27.35 -5.79
N ALA A 260 -2.66 26.97 -6.56
CA ALA A 260 -2.94 25.57 -6.89
C ALA A 260 -1.78 24.86 -7.62
N LYS A 261 -1.25 25.46 -8.70
CA LYS A 261 -0.14 24.89 -9.49
C LYS A 261 1.18 24.85 -8.72
N LEU A 262 1.39 25.79 -7.80
CA LEU A 262 2.56 25.78 -6.91
C LEU A 262 2.43 24.70 -5.83
N GLY A 263 1.20 24.39 -5.39
CA GLY A 263 0.89 23.21 -4.58
C GLY A 263 1.17 21.89 -5.33
N GLU A 264 0.69 21.75 -6.58
CA GLU A 264 0.97 20.59 -7.45
C GLU A 264 2.50 20.40 -7.67
N LEU A 265 3.23 21.48 -7.91
CA LEU A 265 4.69 21.44 -8.03
C LEU A 265 5.37 21.07 -6.71
N SER A 266 4.83 21.51 -5.57
CA SER A 266 5.30 21.13 -4.24
C SER A 266 5.09 19.64 -3.97
N ASN A 267 3.95 19.06 -4.40
CA ASN A 267 3.70 17.62 -4.38
C ASN A 267 4.80 16.88 -5.13
N THR A 268 5.02 17.26 -6.39
CA THR A 268 6.02 16.66 -7.28
C THR A 268 7.42 16.69 -6.66
N VAL A 269 7.91 17.87 -6.27
CA VAL A 269 9.28 18.01 -5.72
C VAL A 269 9.49 17.17 -4.47
N TYR A 270 8.51 17.13 -3.56
CA TYR A 270 8.63 16.40 -2.30
C TYR A 270 8.48 14.88 -2.48
N HIS A 271 7.68 14.45 -3.46
CA HIS A 271 7.56 13.05 -3.89
C HIS A 271 8.88 12.51 -4.47
N GLU A 272 9.47 13.21 -5.46
CA GLU A 272 10.74 12.76 -6.07
C GLU A 272 11.91 12.77 -5.07
N ALA A 273 11.92 13.73 -4.13
CA ALA A 273 12.89 13.75 -3.05
C ALA A 273 12.71 12.59 -2.06
N ARG A 274 11.48 12.13 -1.83
CA ARG A 274 11.19 10.95 -1.01
C ARG A 274 11.71 9.68 -1.68
N HIS A 275 11.66 9.55 -3.00
CA HIS A 275 12.38 8.47 -3.68
C HIS A 275 13.89 8.53 -3.44
N GLY A 276 14.50 9.72 -3.45
CA GLY A 276 15.92 9.88 -3.11
C GLY A 276 16.25 9.36 -1.70
N GLU A 277 15.38 9.68 -0.73
CA GLU A 277 15.49 9.11 0.62
C GLU A 277 15.34 7.58 0.64
N GLN A 278 14.35 7.01 -0.04
CA GLN A 278 14.11 5.56 -0.09
C GLN A 278 15.32 4.80 -0.67
N TRP A 279 15.93 5.31 -1.74
CA TRP A 279 17.16 4.73 -2.30
C TRP A 279 18.36 4.85 -1.35
N TYR A 280 18.47 5.98 -0.63
CA TYR A 280 19.49 6.14 0.41
C TYR A 280 19.29 5.15 1.57
N MET A 281 18.04 4.93 2.01
CA MET A 281 17.68 3.93 3.03
C MET A 281 18.05 2.51 2.59
N MET A 282 17.81 2.14 1.32
CA MET A 282 18.25 0.84 0.78
C MET A 282 19.78 0.71 0.82
N ALA A 283 20.53 1.74 0.42
CA ALA A 283 21.99 1.75 0.50
C ALA A 283 22.49 1.58 1.95
N ARG A 284 21.89 2.30 2.91
CA ARG A 284 22.20 2.15 4.35
C ARG A 284 21.96 0.73 4.84
N SER A 285 20.83 0.12 4.46
CA SER A 285 20.51 -1.27 4.82
C SER A 285 21.55 -2.27 4.29
N MET A 286 22.07 -2.04 3.09
CA MET A 286 23.09 -2.89 2.48
C MET A 286 24.47 -2.69 3.14
N ALA A 287 24.82 -1.45 3.52
CA ALA A 287 26.04 -1.15 4.26
C ALA A 287 26.04 -1.77 5.67
N GLU A 288 24.91 -1.69 6.38
CA GLU A 288 24.71 -2.38 7.67
C GLU A 288 24.78 -3.92 7.55
N GLY A 289 24.39 -4.46 6.38
CA GLY A 289 24.60 -5.86 6.01
C GLY A 289 26.06 -6.25 5.76
N GLY A 290 27.00 -5.29 5.84
CA GLY A 290 28.44 -5.50 5.65
C GLY A 290 28.93 -5.36 4.20
N MET A 291 28.10 -4.85 3.29
CA MET A 291 28.49 -4.59 1.89
C MET A 291 29.25 -3.27 1.79
N SER A 292 30.34 -3.23 1.01
CA SER A 292 31.12 -1.99 0.83
C SER A 292 30.42 -0.99 -0.09
N PRO A 293 30.68 0.33 0.04
CA PRO A 293 30.10 1.36 -0.84
C PRO A 293 30.23 1.07 -2.34
N ALA A 294 31.40 0.58 -2.77
CA ALA A 294 31.66 0.15 -4.15
C ALA A 294 30.76 -1.03 -4.59
N GLU A 295 30.56 -2.02 -3.73
CA GLU A 295 29.66 -3.17 -4.02
C GLU A 295 28.19 -2.75 -4.04
N ILE A 296 27.77 -1.83 -3.15
CA ILE A 296 26.41 -1.27 -3.15
C ILE A 296 26.18 -0.48 -4.44
N SER A 297 27.13 0.39 -4.81
CA SER A 297 27.11 1.14 -6.08
C SER A 297 27.00 0.21 -7.29
N ALA A 298 27.89 -0.78 -7.39
CA ALA A 298 27.89 -1.76 -8.47
C ALA A 298 26.63 -2.64 -8.55
N LYS A 299 25.92 -2.85 -7.44
CA LYS A 299 24.68 -3.64 -7.39
C LYS A 299 23.42 -2.81 -7.63
N THR A 300 23.37 -1.59 -7.08
CA THR A 300 22.15 -0.75 -7.09
C THR A 300 22.13 0.25 -8.24
N GLY A 301 23.29 0.73 -8.68
CA GLY A 301 23.45 1.87 -9.57
C GLY A 301 23.48 3.23 -8.85
N ILE A 302 23.37 3.27 -7.52
CA ILE A 302 23.49 4.49 -6.70
C ILE A 302 24.96 4.95 -6.69
N PRO A 303 25.28 6.25 -6.86
CA PRO A 303 26.66 6.74 -6.84
C PRO A 303 27.45 6.33 -5.59
N GLU A 304 28.70 5.92 -5.78
CA GLU A 304 29.59 5.52 -4.69
C GLU A 304 29.71 6.57 -3.56
N PRO A 305 29.79 7.89 -3.81
CA PRO A 305 29.79 8.89 -2.73
C PRO A 305 28.51 8.92 -1.88
N VAL A 306 27.37 8.52 -2.45
CA VAL A 306 26.09 8.37 -1.72
C VAL A 306 26.10 7.08 -0.89
N CYS A 307 26.68 6.01 -1.44
CA CYS A 307 26.91 4.76 -0.70
C CYS A 307 27.94 4.93 0.43
N ASP A 308 28.97 5.78 0.27
CA ASP A 308 29.92 6.15 1.30
C ASP A 308 29.22 6.88 2.45
N ALA A 309 28.40 7.88 2.13
CA ALA A 309 27.57 8.56 3.11
C ALA A 309 26.63 7.59 3.83
N ALA A 310 26.02 6.66 3.11
CA ALA A 310 25.14 5.63 3.67
C ALA A 310 25.87 4.69 4.66
N ALA A 311 27.11 4.32 4.35
CA ALA A 311 27.95 3.49 5.23
C ALA A 311 28.53 4.26 6.44
N ALA A 312 28.60 5.59 6.36
CA ALA A 312 29.06 6.45 7.44
C ALA A 312 27.96 6.83 8.46
N GLU A 313 26.67 6.67 8.12
CA GLU A 313 25.57 6.95 9.03
C GLU A 313 25.53 5.98 10.23
N PRO A 314 24.98 6.42 11.38
CA PRO A 314 24.63 5.51 12.47
C PRO A 314 23.65 4.44 12.00
N LYS A 315 23.65 3.30 12.71
CA LYS A 315 22.71 2.21 12.47
C LYS A 315 21.25 2.71 12.48
N MET A 316 20.49 2.35 11.46
CA MET A 316 19.06 2.61 11.33
C MET A 316 18.27 2.10 12.53
N SER A 317 17.17 2.79 12.83
CA SER A 317 16.17 2.26 13.75
C SER A 317 15.49 1.01 13.16
N PRO A 318 14.86 0.15 13.99
CA PRO A 318 14.14 -1.01 13.48
C PRO A 318 13.08 -0.66 12.43
N GLN A 319 12.40 0.48 12.57
CA GLN A 319 11.42 0.94 11.58
C GLN A 319 12.09 1.39 10.27
N GLN A 320 13.19 2.15 10.36
CA GLN A 320 13.95 2.57 9.17
C GLN A 320 14.49 1.36 8.40
N ALA A 321 14.95 0.31 9.09
CA ALA A 321 15.41 -0.92 8.47
C ALA A 321 14.26 -1.73 7.83
N ALA A 322 13.07 -1.75 8.44
CA ALA A 322 11.88 -2.39 7.87
C ALA A 322 11.33 -1.66 6.63
N ASP A 323 11.23 -0.33 6.68
CA ASP A 323 10.92 0.53 5.54
C ASP A 323 11.94 0.26 4.41
N ALA A 324 13.25 0.28 4.72
CA ALA A 324 14.32 0.02 3.75
C ALA A 324 14.24 -1.38 3.12
N GLN A 325 13.95 -2.43 3.91
CA GLN A 325 13.77 -3.79 3.39
C GLN A 325 12.53 -3.89 2.50
N THR A 326 11.46 -3.16 2.80
CA THR A 326 10.24 -3.11 1.99
C THR A 326 10.50 -2.49 0.61
N TYR A 327 11.24 -1.37 0.56
CA TYR A 327 11.67 -0.77 -0.71
C TYR A 327 12.66 -1.68 -1.45
N TYR A 328 13.61 -2.31 -0.74
CA TYR A 328 14.56 -3.24 -1.34
C TYR A 328 13.85 -4.44 -1.97
N ASP A 329 12.89 -5.04 -1.27
CA ASP A 329 12.10 -6.17 -1.79
C ASP A 329 11.29 -5.81 -3.04
N SER A 330 10.79 -4.57 -3.12
CA SER A 330 10.13 -4.02 -4.31
C SER A 330 11.10 -3.80 -5.48
N VAL A 331 12.20 -3.08 -5.26
CA VAL A 331 13.06 -2.55 -6.33
C VAL A 331 14.13 -3.56 -6.79
N TYR A 332 14.80 -4.23 -5.85
CA TYR A 332 15.97 -5.10 -6.11
C TYR A 332 15.79 -6.55 -5.66
N GLY A 333 14.74 -6.83 -4.88
CA GLY A 333 14.48 -8.11 -4.24
C GLY A 333 13.35 -8.90 -4.89
N LYS A 334 12.63 -9.66 -4.07
CA LYS A 334 11.70 -10.72 -4.50
C LYS A 334 10.50 -10.25 -5.35
N ASN A 335 10.11 -8.97 -5.27
CA ASN A 335 8.98 -8.41 -6.00
C ASN A 335 9.40 -7.64 -7.28
N SER A 336 10.71 -7.47 -7.52
CA SER A 336 11.25 -6.66 -8.63
C SER A 336 10.72 -7.04 -10.01
N THR A 337 10.50 -8.33 -10.29
CA THR A 337 9.89 -8.79 -11.55
C THR A 337 8.46 -8.27 -11.73
N GLN A 338 7.62 -8.33 -10.68
CA GLN A 338 6.24 -7.84 -10.73
C GLN A 338 6.21 -6.31 -10.85
N ARG A 339 7.04 -5.62 -10.07
CA ARG A 339 7.20 -4.16 -10.13
C ARG A 339 7.58 -3.70 -11.54
N ASN A 340 8.61 -4.31 -12.14
CA ASN A 340 9.08 -3.92 -13.46
C ASN A 340 8.04 -4.22 -14.57
N GLN A 341 7.21 -5.27 -14.41
CA GLN A 341 6.07 -5.49 -15.30
C GLN A 341 5.04 -4.37 -15.22
N ILE A 342 4.67 -3.93 -14.01
CA ILE A 342 3.72 -2.82 -13.78
C ILE A 342 4.23 -1.52 -14.41
N LEU A 343 5.53 -1.22 -14.31
CA LEU A 343 6.13 -0.04 -14.93
C LEU A 343 6.22 -0.14 -16.46
N ASN A 344 6.54 -1.31 -17.00
CA ASN A 344 6.49 -1.54 -18.44
C ASN A 344 5.06 -1.38 -18.99
N ASP A 345 4.07 -1.90 -18.28
CA ASP A 345 2.66 -1.77 -18.64
C ASP A 345 2.17 -0.32 -18.49
N LEU A 346 2.73 0.46 -17.54
CA LEU A 346 2.43 1.89 -17.40
C LEU A 346 2.93 2.68 -18.63
N LYS A 347 4.09 2.30 -19.16
CA LYS A 347 4.71 2.88 -20.37
C LYS A 347 4.02 2.46 -21.67
N THR A 348 3.49 1.25 -21.75
CA THR A 348 2.96 0.66 -23.00
C THR A 348 1.44 0.74 -23.16
N ASN A 349 0.66 0.59 -22.08
CA ASN A 349 -0.81 0.64 -22.15
C ASN A 349 -1.38 1.91 -22.81
N PRO A 350 -0.84 3.13 -22.61
CA PRO A 350 -1.35 4.32 -23.29
C PRO A 350 -1.28 4.23 -24.82
N ALA A 351 -0.24 3.58 -25.36
CA ALA A 351 -0.10 3.36 -26.81
C ALA A 351 -1.12 2.33 -27.32
N ASP A 352 -1.42 1.27 -26.55
CA ASP A 352 -2.48 0.31 -26.87
C ASP A 352 -3.86 1.01 -26.94
N VAL A 353 -4.14 1.93 -26.01
CA VAL A 353 -5.38 2.73 -26.00
C VAL A 353 -5.45 3.64 -27.23
N GLN A 354 -4.38 4.39 -27.54
CA GLN A 354 -4.31 5.23 -28.74
C GLN A 354 -4.50 4.42 -30.03
N LYS A 355 -3.89 3.23 -30.10
CA LYS A 355 -4.07 2.32 -31.24
C LYS A 355 -5.51 1.83 -31.35
N ALA A 356 -6.14 1.42 -30.25
CA ALA A 356 -7.53 0.96 -30.27
C ALA A 356 -8.51 2.10 -30.63
N ALA A 357 -8.23 3.33 -30.17
CA ALA A 357 -8.94 4.53 -30.58
C ALA A 357 -8.81 4.80 -32.09
N ALA A 358 -7.61 4.68 -32.64
CA ALA A 358 -7.36 4.83 -34.09
C ALA A 358 -8.07 3.73 -34.90
N ASP A 359 -7.99 2.47 -34.48
CA ASP A 359 -8.67 1.33 -35.10
C ASP A 359 -10.20 1.54 -35.18
N TYR A 360 -10.83 2.09 -34.13
CA TYR A 360 -12.26 2.42 -34.13
C TYR A 360 -12.57 3.64 -35.01
N ASN A 361 -11.81 4.72 -34.86
CA ASN A 361 -12.02 5.97 -35.62
C ASN A 361 -11.86 5.78 -37.13
N ALA A 362 -11.06 4.80 -37.57
CA ALA A 362 -10.91 4.45 -38.98
C ALA A 362 -12.17 3.84 -39.62
N ILE A 363 -13.04 3.18 -38.83
CA ILE A 363 -14.20 2.42 -39.35
C ILE A 363 -15.57 2.99 -38.95
N LYS A 364 -15.63 3.85 -37.94
CA LYS A 364 -16.91 4.33 -37.36
C LYS A 364 -17.87 4.92 -38.41
N ASP A 365 -17.34 5.66 -39.39
CA ASP A 365 -18.11 6.36 -40.41
C ASP A 365 -18.30 5.56 -41.71
N ASP A 366 -17.69 4.38 -41.86
CA ASP A 366 -17.75 3.58 -43.08
C ASP A 366 -19.11 2.85 -43.22
N PRO A 367 -19.93 3.11 -44.25
CA PRO A 367 -21.22 2.44 -44.45
C PRO A 367 -21.12 0.97 -44.87
N HIS A 368 -19.93 0.48 -45.23
CA HIS A 368 -19.69 -0.91 -45.62
C HIS A 368 -19.27 -1.82 -44.46
N VAL A 369 -18.82 -1.25 -43.35
CA VAL A 369 -18.41 -2.01 -42.15
C VAL A 369 -19.63 -2.33 -41.28
N SER A 370 -19.72 -3.58 -40.81
CA SER A 370 -20.88 -4.04 -40.05
C SER A 370 -20.99 -3.39 -38.67
N ALA A 371 -22.21 -3.23 -38.14
CA ALA A 371 -22.43 -2.70 -36.80
C ALA A 371 -21.72 -3.53 -35.71
N ALA A 372 -21.66 -4.85 -35.87
CA ALA A 372 -20.96 -5.76 -34.95
C ALA A 372 -19.44 -5.54 -34.95
N GLU A 373 -18.85 -5.22 -36.11
CA GLU A 373 -17.42 -4.95 -36.25
C GLU A 373 -17.04 -3.57 -35.69
N LYS A 374 -17.89 -2.56 -35.91
CA LYS A 374 -17.75 -1.25 -35.24
C LYS A 374 -17.86 -1.37 -33.71
N GLN A 375 -18.79 -2.18 -33.23
CA GLN A 375 -18.96 -2.46 -31.80
C GLN A 375 -17.73 -3.18 -31.22
N ALA A 376 -17.23 -4.22 -31.89
CA ALA A 376 -16.04 -4.95 -31.46
C ALA A 376 -14.78 -4.06 -31.36
N LYS A 377 -14.61 -3.08 -32.25
CA LYS A 377 -13.52 -2.08 -32.13
C LYS A 377 -13.74 -1.08 -31.00
N LEU A 378 -14.98 -0.67 -30.74
CA LEU A 378 -15.31 0.19 -29.59
C LEU A 378 -15.03 -0.53 -28.26
N ASP A 379 -15.41 -1.81 -28.18
CA ASP A 379 -15.18 -2.63 -26.98
C ASP A 379 -13.70 -2.96 -26.79
N ALA A 380 -12.91 -3.12 -27.87
CA ALA A 380 -11.46 -3.21 -27.78
C ALA A 380 -10.81 -1.92 -27.23
N TRP A 381 -11.31 -0.74 -27.61
CA TRP A 381 -10.85 0.54 -27.05
C TRP A 381 -11.21 0.64 -25.56
N ARG A 382 -12.45 0.29 -25.17
CA ARG A 382 -12.87 0.23 -23.76
C ARG A 382 -11.98 -0.71 -22.93
N ALA A 383 -11.76 -1.95 -23.41
CA ALA A 383 -10.93 -2.92 -22.71
C ALA A 383 -9.47 -2.48 -22.53
N ALA A 384 -8.88 -1.82 -23.53
CA ALA A 384 -7.55 -1.22 -23.43
C ALA A 384 -7.54 -0.08 -22.40
N TYR A 385 -8.55 0.79 -22.40
CA TYR A 385 -8.68 1.89 -21.45
C TYR A 385 -8.81 1.38 -20.01
N ASP A 386 -9.65 0.37 -19.78
CA ASP A 386 -9.81 -0.25 -18.46
C ASP A 386 -8.52 -0.96 -17.97
N LYS A 387 -7.75 -1.57 -18.88
CA LYS A 387 -6.44 -2.17 -18.55
C LYS A 387 -5.47 -1.09 -18.08
N MET A 388 -5.39 0.03 -18.81
CA MET A 388 -4.57 1.19 -18.44
C MET A 388 -4.96 1.77 -17.08
N GLN A 389 -6.26 1.89 -16.78
CA GLN A 389 -6.76 2.37 -15.48
C GLN A 389 -6.36 1.45 -14.33
N ARG A 390 -6.52 0.12 -14.48
CA ARG A 390 -6.08 -0.85 -13.46
C ARG A 390 -4.57 -0.77 -13.21
N ASN A 391 -3.77 -0.77 -14.28
CA ASN A 391 -2.32 -0.71 -14.14
C ASN A 391 -1.84 0.59 -13.47
N TYR A 392 -2.52 1.72 -13.68
CA TYR A 392 -2.21 2.95 -12.96
C TYR A 392 -2.45 2.81 -11.45
N GLN A 393 -3.51 2.10 -11.02
CA GLN A 393 -3.73 1.80 -9.60
C GLN A 393 -2.67 0.83 -9.06
N ASP A 394 -2.29 -0.20 -9.82
CA ASP A 394 -1.22 -1.14 -9.43
C ASP A 394 0.13 -0.41 -9.24
N TYR A 395 0.46 0.53 -10.14
CA TYR A 395 1.59 1.46 -10.00
C TYR A 395 1.48 2.29 -8.70
N ARG A 396 0.33 2.91 -8.45
CA ARG A 396 0.09 3.73 -7.25
C ARG A 396 0.16 2.95 -5.93
N ASN A 397 0.05 1.62 -5.98
CA ASN A 397 0.11 0.69 -4.85
C ASN A 397 1.50 0.06 -4.63
N LEU A 398 2.50 0.31 -5.50
CA LEU A 398 3.88 -0.12 -5.24
C LEU A 398 4.38 0.51 -3.92
N PRO A 399 5.12 -0.20 -3.06
CA PRO A 399 5.45 0.31 -1.71
C PRO A 399 6.22 1.64 -1.71
N GLU A 400 7.16 1.81 -2.63
CA GLU A 400 7.93 3.04 -2.80
C GLU A 400 7.05 4.20 -3.33
N GLU A 401 6.13 3.90 -4.25
CA GLU A 401 5.20 4.86 -4.83
C GLU A 401 4.16 5.32 -3.81
N ALA A 402 3.52 4.39 -3.10
CA ALA A 402 2.49 4.69 -2.10
C ALA A 402 3.05 5.61 -1.00
N ASP A 403 4.27 5.36 -0.53
CA ASP A 403 4.97 6.15 0.47
C ASP A 403 5.43 7.52 -0.08
N ALA A 404 5.96 7.58 -1.31
CA ALA A 404 6.33 8.85 -1.96
C ALA A 404 5.10 9.73 -2.26
N TRP A 405 4.01 9.14 -2.74
CA TRP A 405 2.74 9.84 -2.99
C TRP A 405 2.05 10.29 -1.70
N ALA A 406 2.10 9.50 -0.61
CA ALA A 406 1.62 9.96 0.70
C ALA A 406 2.41 11.19 1.18
N THR A 407 3.73 11.17 0.98
CA THR A 407 4.65 12.26 1.34
C THR A 407 4.41 13.52 0.50
N GLY A 408 4.30 13.41 -0.82
CA GLY A 408 3.96 14.51 -1.72
C GLY A 408 2.55 15.10 -1.47
N ASN A 409 1.55 14.23 -1.24
CA ASN A 409 0.19 14.67 -0.91
C ASN A 409 0.14 15.42 0.44
N ALA A 410 0.92 14.99 1.43
CA ALA A 410 1.03 15.70 2.70
C ALA A 410 1.62 17.11 2.52
N ALA A 411 2.66 17.26 1.68
CA ALA A 411 3.20 18.57 1.31
C ALA A 411 2.16 19.44 0.57
N GLU A 412 1.41 18.88 -0.37
CA GLU A 412 0.33 19.63 -1.07
C GLU A 412 -0.80 20.04 -0.12
N GLN A 413 -1.18 19.18 0.83
CA GLN A 413 -2.22 19.48 1.81
C GLN A 413 -1.76 20.53 2.82
N ALA A 414 -0.54 20.42 3.34
CA ALA A 414 0.08 21.46 4.15
C ALA A 414 0.19 22.78 3.36
N PHE A 415 0.51 22.72 2.06
CA PHE A 415 0.48 23.91 1.19
C PHE A 415 -0.92 24.52 1.08
N LYS A 416 -1.98 23.74 0.89
CA LYS A 416 -3.36 24.27 0.89
C LYS A 416 -3.77 24.88 2.23
N ASN A 417 -3.24 24.37 3.34
CA ASN A 417 -3.58 24.81 4.69
C ASN A 417 -2.71 25.98 5.22
N ALA A 418 -1.49 26.16 4.70
CA ALA A 418 -0.57 27.18 5.20
C ALA A 418 -1.10 28.60 4.95
N PRO A 419 -1.06 29.50 5.95
CA PRO A 419 -1.51 30.88 5.79
C PRO A 419 -0.69 31.60 4.71
N LYS A 420 -1.31 32.58 4.04
CA LYS A 420 -0.58 33.40 3.05
C LYS A 420 0.51 34.20 3.78
N PRO A 421 1.77 34.16 3.32
CA PRO A 421 2.85 34.89 3.98
C PRO A 421 2.56 36.39 3.96
N ASP A 422 2.71 37.02 5.12
CA ASP A 422 2.44 38.45 5.31
C ASP A 422 3.42 39.27 4.43
N PRO A 423 2.95 40.20 3.56
CA PRO A 423 3.80 40.92 2.61
C PRO A 423 4.80 41.91 3.27
N ALA A 424 4.88 41.94 4.60
CA ALA A 424 5.77 42.79 5.40
C ALA A 424 6.73 41.97 6.28
N GLY A 425 7.35 40.92 5.72
CA GLY A 425 8.18 39.94 6.45
C GLY A 425 9.64 39.80 5.99
N ALA A 426 10.16 40.67 5.13
CA ALA A 426 11.56 40.60 4.68
C ALA A 426 12.54 41.02 5.80
N ARG A 427 12.89 40.09 6.69
CA ARG A 427 14.04 40.21 7.59
C ARG A 427 15.28 39.59 6.98
N THR A 428 16.10 40.44 6.39
CA THR A 428 17.54 40.22 6.26
C THR A 428 18.19 40.36 7.64
N GLU A 429 18.73 39.29 8.22
CA GLU A 429 19.83 39.34 9.20
C GLU A 429 20.61 38.01 9.14
N PRO A 430 21.96 37.98 9.22
CA PRO A 430 22.76 36.76 9.19
C PRO A 430 22.87 36.07 10.56
N LEU A 431 23.29 34.80 10.54
CA LEU A 431 23.60 34.00 11.74
C LEU A 431 24.68 34.66 12.62
N GLY A 432 24.37 34.89 13.90
CA GLY A 432 25.25 35.47 14.91
C GLY A 432 25.31 34.66 16.21
N ASP A 433 26.50 34.58 16.80
CA ASP A 433 26.93 33.70 17.90
C ASP A 433 26.22 33.93 19.27
N PRO A 434 25.70 32.88 19.95
CA PRO A 434 25.09 33.00 21.27
C PRO A 434 26.10 32.80 22.42
N SER A 435 26.84 33.84 22.78
CA SER A 435 27.65 33.84 24.01
C SER A 435 27.65 35.18 24.74
N THR A 436 26.83 35.29 25.80
CA THR A 436 27.15 35.94 27.09
C THR A 436 25.89 36.12 27.96
N ALA A 437 25.71 35.25 28.96
CA ALA A 437 24.76 35.48 30.06
C ALA A 437 25.50 35.37 31.40
N LYS A 438 25.62 36.50 32.11
CA LYS A 438 26.18 36.56 33.47
C LYS A 438 25.27 37.35 34.43
N THR A 439 24.72 36.62 35.40
CA THR A 439 24.50 37.02 36.81
C THR A 439 23.76 38.33 37.17
N GLN A 440 22.58 38.13 37.79
CA GLN A 440 21.97 38.77 39.00
C GLN A 440 22.82 39.76 39.85
N PRO A 441 22.23 40.67 40.70
CA PRO A 441 21.09 40.37 41.61
C PRO A 441 20.10 41.49 42.06
N LEU A 442 19.11 41.01 42.85
CA LEU A 442 18.14 41.61 43.78
C LEU A 442 18.13 43.14 44.13
N GLY A 443 16.91 43.64 44.37
CA GLY A 443 16.62 44.79 45.24
C GLY A 443 15.11 45.02 45.49
N ASP A 444 14.64 44.78 46.72
CA ASP A 444 13.32 45.19 47.27
C ASP A 444 13.60 46.20 48.41
N PRO A 445 12.79 47.27 48.61
CA PRO A 445 11.73 47.17 49.62
C PRO A 445 10.46 48.02 49.37
N SER A 446 9.29 47.38 49.52
CA SER A 446 8.14 47.78 50.37
C SER A 446 7.95 49.25 50.81
N THR A 447 6.76 49.85 50.57
CA THR A 447 5.73 50.19 51.60
C THR A 447 4.61 51.15 51.13
N ALA A 448 3.42 51.02 51.77
CA ALA A 448 2.38 52.05 52.02
C ALA A 448 1.46 52.51 50.84
N LYS A 449 0.13 52.80 51.02
CA LYS A 449 -0.80 52.66 52.16
C LYS A 449 -2.29 52.95 51.74
N THR A 450 -3.27 52.34 52.45
CA THR A 450 -4.64 52.84 52.83
C THR A 450 -5.60 53.42 51.74
N GLU A 451 -6.75 52.81 51.38
CA GLU A 451 -8.09 52.69 52.09
C GLU A 451 -9.14 53.72 51.56
N PRO A 452 -10.47 53.63 51.87
CA PRO A 452 -11.38 52.47 51.87
C PRO A 452 -12.79 52.83 51.29
N LEU A 453 -13.78 51.93 51.44
CA LEU A 453 -15.26 52.09 51.55
C LEU A 453 -15.89 50.76 51.03
N GLY A 454 -16.59 49.91 51.78
CA GLY A 454 -17.61 50.09 52.83
C GLY A 454 -18.98 49.69 52.24
N GLY A 455 -19.85 48.86 52.84
CA GLY A 455 -19.85 48.12 54.10
C GLY A 455 -21.24 47.47 54.34
N ARG A 456 -21.42 46.82 55.51
CA ARG A 456 -22.63 46.08 56.00
C ARG A 456 -22.83 44.66 55.45
N ASP A 457 -22.75 43.60 56.26
CA ASP A 457 -23.52 43.22 57.47
C ASP A 457 -24.94 42.70 57.14
N GLY A 458 -25.37 41.50 57.56
CA GLY A 458 -24.65 40.40 58.22
C GLY A 458 -25.60 39.33 58.80
N LYS A 459 -25.03 38.20 59.28
CA LYS A 459 -25.44 37.34 60.44
C LYS A 459 -26.88 36.76 60.49
N THR A 460 -27.19 35.59 61.08
CA THR A 460 -26.60 34.61 62.03
C THR A 460 -27.31 33.25 61.81
N GLY A 461 -26.91 32.06 62.31
CA GLY A 461 -25.85 31.58 63.22
C GLY A 461 -25.85 30.03 63.20
N GLY A 462 -24.79 29.29 63.59
CA GLY A 462 -24.47 28.84 64.96
C GLY A 462 -24.95 27.37 65.19
N ASN A 463 -24.31 26.45 65.91
CA ASN A 463 -23.09 26.46 66.77
C ASN A 463 -22.54 24.99 66.83
N ASP A 464 -21.22 24.73 66.83
CA ASP A 464 -20.37 24.42 68.02
C ASP A 464 -20.55 22.97 68.56
N THR A 465 -19.56 22.07 68.63
CA THR A 465 -18.25 22.06 69.34
C THR A 465 -17.32 20.98 68.69
N THR A 466 -16.08 20.60 69.09
CA THR A 466 -15.10 20.94 70.18
C THR A 466 -13.64 20.71 69.68
N LYS A 467 -12.60 20.91 70.50
CA LYS A 467 -11.16 20.54 70.26
C LYS A 467 -10.44 20.25 71.60
N PRO A 468 -9.39 19.38 71.65
CA PRO A 468 -7.98 19.84 71.86
C PRO A 468 -6.94 19.06 70.96
N ALA A 469 -5.89 19.66 70.37
CA ALA A 469 -4.52 19.94 70.89
C ALA A 469 -3.69 18.66 71.23
N GLN A 470 -2.40 18.45 70.87
CA GLN A 470 -1.30 19.33 70.34
C GLN A 470 -0.11 18.48 69.77
N HIS A 471 0.72 19.04 68.85
CA HIS A 471 2.16 18.76 68.53
C HIS A 471 2.60 17.32 68.06
N ASP A 472 3.60 17.07 67.18
CA ASP A 472 4.75 17.83 66.61
C ASP A 472 5.04 17.52 65.10
N GLU A 473 5.93 18.28 64.45
CA GLU A 473 6.55 18.06 63.12
C GLU A 473 8.01 17.53 63.25
N PRO A 474 8.78 17.13 62.19
CA PRO A 474 8.49 17.16 60.73
C PRO A 474 8.83 15.86 59.95
N GLY A 475 8.38 15.77 58.68
CA GLY A 475 9.07 14.97 57.65
C GLY A 475 8.18 14.25 56.61
N LYS A 476 8.48 14.51 55.32
CA LYS A 476 7.80 13.98 54.10
C LYS A 476 6.31 14.34 53.95
N THR A 477 6.03 15.17 52.95
CA THR A 477 4.73 15.24 52.28
C THR A 477 4.52 13.96 51.47
N SER A 478 4.00 12.90 52.11
CA SER A 478 3.27 11.85 51.41
C SER A 478 1.86 12.36 51.10
N GLU A 479 1.38 12.09 49.89
CA GLU A 479 -0.03 12.26 49.52
C GLU A 479 -0.94 11.49 50.50
N PRO A 480 -2.19 11.95 50.73
CA PRO A 480 -3.11 11.27 51.64
C PRO A 480 -3.37 9.83 51.17
N PRO A 481 -3.54 8.86 52.10
CA PRO A 481 -3.81 7.49 51.72
C PRO A 481 -5.11 7.40 50.92
N GLY A 482 -4.99 6.99 49.65
CA GLY A 482 -6.12 6.75 48.76
C GLY A 482 -7.12 5.80 49.41
N LYS A 483 -8.42 6.07 49.19
CA LYS A 483 -9.51 5.46 49.96
C LYS A 483 -9.64 3.93 49.76
N GLY A 484 -8.96 3.37 48.77
CA GLY A 484 -8.88 1.93 48.50
C GLY A 484 -10.20 1.30 48.04
N PRO A 485 -10.14 0.03 47.59
CA PRO A 485 -11.28 -0.58 46.91
C PRO A 485 -12.50 -0.75 47.82
N GLN A 486 -12.30 -0.93 49.13
CA GLN A 486 -13.37 -1.00 50.14
C GLN A 486 -14.25 0.25 50.21
N SER A 487 -13.78 1.39 49.68
CA SER A 487 -14.57 2.62 49.59
C SER A 487 -15.34 2.80 48.27
N SER A 488 -15.10 1.94 47.27
CA SER A 488 -15.69 2.10 45.94
C SER A 488 -17.19 1.77 45.94
N PRO A 489 -18.07 2.70 45.50
CA PRO A 489 -19.47 2.40 45.25
C PRO A 489 -19.67 1.36 44.13
N ASP A 490 -18.78 1.28 43.15
CA ASP A 490 -18.88 0.28 42.08
C ASP A 490 -18.56 -1.12 42.60
N ARG A 491 -17.54 -1.27 43.44
CA ARG A 491 -17.27 -2.53 44.17
C ARG A 491 -18.49 -2.96 45.01
N ALA A 492 -19.09 -2.04 45.74
CA ALA A 492 -20.20 -2.33 46.66
C ALA A 492 -21.47 -2.85 45.94
N ARG A 493 -21.60 -2.62 44.62
CA ARG A 493 -22.71 -3.12 43.79
C ARG A 493 -22.48 -4.54 43.26
N LEU A 494 -21.24 -5.04 43.28
CA LEU A 494 -20.91 -6.36 42.76
C LEU A 494 -21.28 -7.49 43.74
N PRO A 495 -21.64 -8.69 43.25
CA PRO A 495 -21.72 -9.92 44.04
C PRO A 495 -20.42 -10.19 44.83
N ALA A 496 -20.53 -10.83 46.00
CA ALA A 496 -19.39 -11.00 46.92
C ALA A 496 -18.21 -11.80 46.34
N ASP A 497 -18.49 -12.73 45.43
CA ASP A 497 -17.52 -13.49 44.65
C ASP A 497 -16.80 -12.62 43.60
N GLN A 498 -17.51 -11.66 43.01
CA GLN A 498 -16.95 -10.69 42.05
C GLN A 498 -16.16 -9.58 42.74
N GLN A 499 -16.51 -9.21 43.98
CA GLN A 499 -15.78 -8.22 44.79
C GLN A 499 -14.32 -8.61 45.03
N ALA A 500 -14.01 -9.90 45.23
CA ALA A 500 -12.63 -10.37 45.37
C ALA A 500 -11.82 -10.22 44.06
N THR A 501 -12.49 -10.44 42.92
CA THR A 501 -11.92 -10.25 41.58
C THR A 501 -11.67 -8.75 41.29
N TYR A 502 -12.58 -7.89 41.75
CA TYR A 502 -12.43 -6.43 41.73
C TYR A 502 -11.24 -5.95 42.58
N ASP A 503 -11.13 -6.43 43.82
CA ASP A 503 -10.01 -6.09 44.72
C ASP A 503 -8.66 -6.47 44.11
N LYS A 504 -8.55 -7.68 43.55
CA LYS A 504 -7.36 -8.17 42.84
C LYS A 504 -6.98 -7.28 41.64
N ALA A 505 -7.97 -6.81 40.90
CA ALA A 505 -7.74 -5.88 39.80
C ALA A 505 -7.23 -4.53 40.34
N TRP A 506 -7.90 -3.94 41.35
CA TRP A 506 -7.50 -2.68 41.98
C TRP A 506 -6.04 -2.73 42.48
N GLU A 507 -5.68 -3.79 43.19
CA GLU A 507 -4.32 -4.00 43.69
C GLU A 507 -3.28 -4.07 42.56
N PHE A 508 -3.63 -4.64 41.41
CA PHE A 508 -2.77 -4.61 40.23
C PHE A 508 -2.63 -3.21 39.63
N TYR A 509 -3.72 -2.49 39.38
CA TYR A 509 -3.63 -1.11 38.87
C TYR A 509 -2.82 -0.20 39.81
N ARG A 510 -2.99 -0.37 41.13
CA ARG A 510 -2.23 0.36 42.15
C ARG A 510 -0.75 -0.03 42.16
N SER A 511 -0.41 -1.32 42.03
CA SER A 511 1.00 -1.75 41.94
C SER A 511 1.69 -1.30 40.65
N GLN A 512 0.90 -1.05 39.60
CA GLN A 512 1.29 -0.39 38.35
C GLN A 512 1.36 1.16 38.45
N GLY A 513 1.33 1.72 39.67
CA GLY A 513 1.51 3.15 39.92
C GLY A 513 0.30 4.04 39.60
N MET A 514 -0.88 3.47 39.37
CA MET A 514 -2.09 4.26 39.12
C MET A 514 -2.68 4.81 40.43
N ALA A 515 -3.03 6.10 40.44
CA ALA A 515 -3.76 6.73 41.53
C ALA A 515 -5.19 6.19 41.66
N ASP A 516 -5.65 5.97 42.90
CA ASP A 516 -6.94 5.36 43.25
C ASP A 516 -8.14 5.97 42.50
N GLU A 517 -8.15 7.30 42.33
CA GLU A 517 -9.21 8.06 41.66
C GLU A 517 -9.32 7.72 40.17
N ARG A 518 -8.23 7.27 39.54
CA ARG A 518 -8.23 6.77 38.16
C ARG A 518 -8.63 5.30 38.08
N ILE A 519 -8.23 4.49 39.05
CA ILE A 519 -8.49 3.04 39.07
C ILE A 519 -9.98 2.76 38.90
N GLU A 520 -10.84 3.46 39.64
CA GLU A 520 -12.29 3.23 39.61
C GLU A 520 -12.89 3.37 38.19
N GLY A 521 -12.44 4.36 37.40
CA GLY A 521 -12.86 4.51 36.00
C GLY A 521 -12.39 3.36 35.11
N HIS A 522 -11.13 2.94 35.27
CA HIS A 522 -10.56 1.82 34.51
C HIS A 522 -11.22 0.47 34.83
N LEU A 523 -11.64 0.24 36.09
CA LEU A 523 -12.30 -1.00 36.48
C LEU A 523 -13.73 -1.14 35.91
N ARG A 524 -14.40 -0.06 35.53
CA ARG A 524 -15.71 -0.15 34.82
C ARG A 524 -15.62 -0.86 33.47
N GLY A 525 -14.45 -0.82 32.84
CA GLY A 525 -14.19 -1.55 31.59
C GLY A 525 -13.96 -3.04 31.76
N ILE A 526 -14.12 -3.63 32.96
CA ILE A 526 -13.87 -5.05 33.23
C ILE A 526 -15.16 -5.79 33.59
N ASP A 527 -15.42 -6.91 32.90
CA ASP A 527 -16.48 -7.87 33.25
C ASP A 527 -16.03 -8.77 34.42
N PHE A 528 -16.40 -8.39 35.65
CA PHE A 528 -16.10 -9.16 36.86
C PHE A 528 -16.94 -10.44 37.04
N SER A 529 -17.92 -10.70 36.15
CA SER A 529 -18.55 -12.03 36.08
C SER A 529 -17.59 -13.10 35.51
N ARG A 530 -16.49 -12.66 34.89
CA ARG A 530 -15.43 -13.51 34.34
C ARG A 530 -14.14 -13.43 35.16
N PRO A 531 -13.25 -14.43 35.04
CA PRO A 531 -11.98 -14.43 35.76
C PRO A 531 -11.09 -13.24 35.39
N VAL A 532 -10.48 -12.62 36.41
CA VAL A 532 -9.37 -11.68 36.26
C VAL A 532 -8.10 -12.28 36.86
N GLU A 533 -7.03 -12.27 36.07
CA GLU A 533 -5.78 -12.98 36.35
C GLU A 533 -4.58 -12.07 36.17
N VAL A 534 -3.74 -11.98 37.21
CA VAL A 534 -2.37 -11.49 37.03
C VAL A 534 -1.58 -12.65 36.45
N THR A 535 -1.11 -12.51 35.21
CA THR A 535 -0.47 -13.58 34.45
C THR A 535 0.73 -13.06 33.68
N LYS A 536 1.51 -13.97 33.09
CA LYS A 536 2.61 -13.62 32.18
C LYS A 536 2.22 -13.92 30.74
N ILE A 537 2.39 -12.93 29.86
CA ILE A 537 2.46 -13.14 28.43
C ILE A 537 3.91 -13.57 28.12
N PRO A 538 4.17 -14.79 27.61
CA PRO A 538 5.53 -15.23 27.31
C PRO A 538 6.20 -14.37 26.24
N LYS A 539 7.54 -14.30 26.24
CA LYS A 539 8.32 -13.81 25.09
C LYS A 539 7.91 -14.49 23.78
N GLY A 540 7.85 -13.72 22.69
CA GLY A 540 7.47 -14.19 21.35
C GLY A 540 5.96 -14.27 21.08
N THR A 541 5.12 -13.81 22.02
CA THR A 541 3.67 -13.81 21.85
C THR A 541 3.23 -12.58 21.06
N LEU A 542 2.31 -12.76 20.12
CA LEU A 542 1.66 -11.66 19.43
C LEU A 542 0.56 -11.04 20.30
N ILE A 543 0.57 -9.72 20.39
CA ILE A 543 -0.48 -8.90 20.99
C ILE A 543 -0.78 -7.73 20.05
N GLN A 544 -1.97 -7.15 20.16
CA GLN A 544 -2.34 -5.95 19.41
C GLN A 544 -2.66 -4.78 20.34
N GLN A 545 -2.61 -3.57 19.80
CA GLN A 545 -3.20 -2.39 20.42
C GLN A 545 -3.90 -1.52 19.38
N THR A 546 -5.14 -1.11 19.69
CA THR A 546 -5.94 -0.23 18.84
C THR A 546 -5.93 1.19 19.38
N GLN A 547 -5.55 2.15 18.54
CA GLN A 547 -5.37 3.55 18.92
C GLN A 547 -5.71 4.49 17.74
N PRO A 548 -6.23 5.72 17.99
CA PRO A 548 -6.38 6.71 16.94
C PRO A 548 -5.05 6.95 16.20
N PRO A 549 -5.03 7.17 14.88
CA PRO A 549 -3.81 7.51 14.15
C PRO A 549 -3.07 8.69 14.80
N GLY A 550 -1.77 8.54 15.02
CA GLY A 550 -0.94 9.54 15.70
C GLY A 550 -1.06 9.61 17.23
N ALA A 551 -1.95 8.84 17.86
CA ALA A 551 -2.00 8.76 19.32
C ALA A 551 -0.75 8.06 19.90
N PRO A 552 -0.33 8.40 21.13
CA PRO A 552 0.73 7.68 21.82
C PRO A 552 0.25 6.29 22.27
N GLN A 553 1.20 5.35 22.32
CA GLN A 553 0.97 3.97 22.78
C GLN A 553 0.31 3.94 24.17
N GLY A 554 -0.78 3.21 24.28
CA GLY A 554 -1.57 3.06 25.50
C GLY A 554 -1.14 1.90 26.41
N SER A 555 -1.89 1.71 27.49
CA SER A 555 -1.66 0.66 28.51
C SER A 555 -2.50 -0.61 28.32
N TYR A 556 -3.37 -0.63 27.30
CA TYR A 556 -4.24 -1.77 26.99
C TYR A 556 -3.80 -2.47 25.70
N TYR A 557 -3.79 -3.80 25.75
CA TYR A 557 -3.47 -4.68 24.64
C TYR A 557 -4.50 -5.81 24.57
N ALA A 558 -4.54 -6.53 23.46
CA ALA A 558 -5.46 -7.64 23.25
C ALA A 558 -4.79 -8.78 22.46
N PRO A 559 -5.38 -9.98 22.40
CA PRO A 559 -5.04 -10.96 21.38
C PRO A 559 -5.23 -10.37 19.96
N PRO A 560 -4.38 -10.72 18.98
CA PRO A 560 -4.56 -10.32 17.59
C PRO A 560 -5.95 -10.71 17.06
N GLY A 561 -6.57 -9.81 16.27
CA GLY A 561 -7.91 -9.98 15.72
C GLY A 561 -9.06 -9.57 16.65
N THR A 562 -8.80 -9.00 17.83
CA THR A 562 -9.88 -8.54 18.72
C THR A 562 -10.44 -7.19 18.25
N GLU A 563 -11.74 -7.11 17.96
CA GLU A 563 -12.36 -5.86 17.50
C GLU A 563 -12.44 -4.78 18.61
N PRO A 564 -12.41 -3.47 18.29
CA PRO A 564 -12.49 -2.40 19.27
C PRO A 564 -13.76 -2.47 20.13
N SER A 565 -14.92 -2.76 19.52
CA SER A 565 -16.20 -2.92 20.23
C SER A 565 -16.13 -4.03 21.28
N LYS A 566 -15.43 -5.13 20.98
CA LYS A 566 -15.18 -6.23 21.91
C LYS A 566 -14.21 -5.87 23.03
N LEU A 567 -13.41 -4.81 22.87
CA LEU A 567 -12.51 -4.26 23.89
C LEU A 567 -13.15 -3.16 24.74
N GLY A 568 -14.46 -2.95 24.63
CA GLY A 568 -15.16 -1.90 25.38
C GLY A 568 -14.85 -0.48 24.87
N ILE A 569 -14.40 -0.33 23.62
CA ILE A 569 -14.06 0.96 23.01
C ILE A 569 -14.69 1.16 21.62
N SER A 570 -14.93 2.41 21.24
CA SER A 570 -15.38 2.77 19.89
C SER A 570 -14.34 2.39 18.83
N PRO A 571 -14.75 1.87 17.65
CA PRO A 571 -13.89 1.73 16.48
C PRO A 571 -13.30 3.07 16.00
N LYS A 572 -13.99 4.19 16.29
CA LYS A 572 -13.54 5.54 15.96
C LYS A 572 -12.99 6.29 17.18
N GLY A 573 -12.10 7.23 16.91
CA GLY A 573 -11.57 8.16 17.89
C GLY A 573 -11.63 9.60 17.40
N ASP A 574 -11.52 10.55 18.31
CA ASP A 574 -11.35 11.97 17.97
C ASP A 574 -10.10 12.20 17.11
N LEU A 575 -10.31 12.81 15.95
CA LEU A 575 -9.26 13.50 15.23
C LEU A 575 -9.06 14.85 15.92
N ARG A 576 -7.92 15.02 16.59
CA ARG A 576 -7.61 16.24 17.34
C ARG A 576 -6.99 17.29 16.42
N GLY A 577 -7.32 18.54 16.68
CA GLY A 577 -6.76 19.69 15.99
C GLY A 577 -5.31 19.98 16.37
N PRO A 578 -4.70 21.03 15.78
CA PRO A 578 -3.30 21.39 16.02
C PRO A 578 -2.96 21.76 17.47
N ASP A 579 -3.96 22.05 18.31
CA ASP A 579 -3.81 22.30 19.74
C ASP A 579 -3.68 21.01 20.58
N GLY A 580 -3.89 19.84 19.96
CA GLY A 580 -3.88 18.53 20.62
C GLY A 580 -5.06 18.28 21.56
N ASP A 581 -6.09 19.13 21.52
CA ASP A 581 -7.21 19.12 22.44
C ASP A 581 -8.57 19.23 21.73
N THR A 582 -8.78 20.20 20.83
CA THR A 582 -10.06 20.39 20.12
C THR A 582 -10.34 19.25 19.15
N VAL A 583 -11.56 18.71 19.14
CA VAL A 583 -12.00 17.73 18.15
C VAL A 583 -12.30 18.42 16.83
N VAL A 584 -11.60 18.04 15.76
CA VAL A 584 -11.81 18.56 14.39
C VAL A 584 -12.49 17.52 13.47
N GLY A 585 -12.71 16.31 13.96
CA GLY A 585 -13.44 15.24 13.26
C GLY A 585 -13.32 13.91 14.01
N HIS A 586 -13.70 12.82 13.35
CA HIS A 586 -13.51 11.46 13.86
C HIS A 586 -12.81 10.60 12.82
N VAL A 587 -11.93 9.71 13.28
CA VAL A 587 -11.10 8.84 12.44
C VAL A 587 -11.14 7.42 12.98
N ASP A 588 -11.10 6.43 12.10
CA ASP A 588 -11.02 5.02 12.49
C ASP A 588 -9.70 4.73 13.23
N LYS A 589 -9.77 4.01 14.34
CA LYS A 589 -8.60 3.66 15.13
C LYS A 589 -7.77 2.60 14.43
N SER A 590 -6.50 2.89 14.20
CA SER A 590 -5.52 1.93 13.70
C SER A 590 -5.22 0.85 14.74
N THR A 591 -5.17 -0.41 14.32
CA THR A 591 -4.69 -1.53 15.15
C THR A 591 -3.27 -1.88 14.74
N ARG A 592 -2.33 -1.87 15.69
CA ARG A 592 -0.93 -2.27 15.49
C ARG A 592 -0.67 -3.62 16.14
N LEU A 593 0.04 -4.50 15.45
CA LEU A 593 0.53 -5.77 15.99
C LEU A 593 1.92 -5.58 16.59
N TYR A 594 2.14 -6.23 17.73
CA TYR A 594 3.41 -6.27 18.44
C TYR A 594 3.74 -7.71 18.81
N VAL A 595 5.03 -8.04 18.86
CA VAL A 595 5.54 -9.27 19.45
C VAL A 595 6.28 -8.94 20.75
N THR A 596 6.03 -9.72 21.81
CA THR A 596 6.72 -9.55 23.10
C THR A 596 8.20 -9.94 22.98
N THR A 597 9.10 -9.07 23.44
CA THR A 597 10.55 -9.31 23.43
C THR A 597 11.05 -9.95 24.73
N GLU A 598 10.25 -9.92 25.80
CA GLU A 598 10.46 -10.61 27.09
C GLU A 598 9.11 -11.12 27.66
N ASP A 599 9.15 -11.78 28.82
CA ASP A 599 7.95 -12.19 29.56
C ASP A 599 7.29 -10.99 30.27
N ILE A 600 6.03 -10.72 29.97
CA ILE A 600 5.33 -9.50 30.40
C ILE A 600 4.27 -9.83 31.44
N VAL A 601 4.40 -9.29 32.65
CA VAL A 601 3.35 -9.41 33.66
C VAL A 601 2.21 -8.45 33.30
N VAL A 602 0.99 -8.99 33.17
CA VAL A 602 -0.21 -8.24 32.81
C VAL A 602 -1.39 -8.62 33.69
N LEU A 603 -2.36 -7.71 33.80
CA LEU A 603 -3.71 -8.07 34.21
C LEU A 603 -4.49 -8.54 32.98
N LYS A 604 -4.70 -9.85 32.87
CA LYS A 604 -5.64 -10.44 31.93
C LYS A 604 -7.05 -10.33 32.49
N SER A 605 -7.94 -9.73 31.73
CA SER A 605 -9.36 -9.58 32.07
C SER A 605 -10.22 -9.66 30.81
N TRP A 606 -11.54 -9.58 30.98
CA TRP A 606 -12.49 -9.47 29.89
C TRP A 606 -13.10 -8.07 29.90
N ALA A 607 -13.30 -7.49 28.72
CA ALA A 607 -13.94 -6.19 28.61
C ALA A 607 -15.42 -6.27 28.99
N ALA A 608 -15.92 -5.29 29.74
CA ALA A 608 -17.35 -5.14 29.99
C ALA A 608 -18.08 -4.58 28.74
N GLU A 609 -19.38 -4.88 28.62
CA GLU A 609 -20.27 -4.05 27.81
C GLU A 609 -20.34 -2.67 28.47
N ILE A 610 -20.00 -1.61 27.73
CA ILE A 610 -19.88 -0.26 28.28
C ILE A 610 -20.16 0.80 27.22
N ASN A 611 -20.79 1.90 27.63
CA ASN A 611 -20.84 3.10 26.80
C ASN A 611 -19.46 3.77 26.84
N ASP A 612 -18.68 3.62 25.78
CA ASP A 612 -17.49 4.42 25.54
C ASP A 612 -17.92 5.87 25.32
N THR A 613 -17.58 6.70 26.29
CA THR A 613 -17.82 8.15 26.32
C THR A 613 -16.52 8.95 26.36
N TRP A 614 -15.39 8.33 26.02
CA TRP A 614 -14.05 8.94 26.11
C TRP A 614 -13.27 8.89 24.79
N SER A 615 -13.74 8.12 23.81
CA SER A 615 -13.11 8.05 22.49
C SER A 615 -13.59 9.10 21.50
N MET A 616 -14.83 9.60 21.65
CA MET A 616 -15.44 10.54 20.70
C MET A 616 -16.19 11.67 21.44
N HIS A 617 -15.97 12.92 21.01
CA HIS A 617 -16.68 14.10 21.53
C HIS A 617 -17.12 15.02 20.37
N ASP A 618 -18.16 15.83 20.56
CA ASP A 618 -18.70 16.71 19.52
C ASP A 618 -17.61 17.58 18.86
N VAL A 619 -17.62 17.65 17.52
CA VAL A 619 -16.68 18.46 16.73
C VAL A 619 -16.77 19.94 17.15
N GLY A 620 -15.62 20.55 17.45
CA GLY A 620 -15.51 21.89 18.01
C GLY A 620 -15.52 21.95 19.54
N THR A 621 -15.57 20.80 20.24
CA THR A 621 -15.38 20.69 21.70
C THR A 621 -14.03 20.05 22.05
N SER A 622 -13.66 19.98 23.33
CA SER A 622 -12.43 19.32 23.78
C SER A 622 -12.54 17.80 23.76
N SER A 623 -11.47 17.12 23.35
CA SER A 623 -11.27 15.67 23.47
C SER A 623 -10.96 15.18 24.90
N ARG A 624 -11.10 16.05 25.90
CA ARG A 624 -10.93 15.72 27.34
C ARG A 624 -12.21 15.95 28.16
N ASP A 625 -12.91 17.06 27.92
CA ASP A 625 -14.10 17.47 28.68
C ASP A 625 -15.25 18.03 27.82
N GLY A 626 -15.20 17.82 26.50
CA GLY A 626 -16.28 18.12 25.56
C GLY A 626 -17.51 17.22 25.72
N THR A 627 -18.55 17.46 24.91
CA THR A 627 -19.77 16.63 24.92
C THR A 627 -19.44 15.25 24.34
N PRO A 628 -19.52 14.15 25.09
CA PRO A 628 -19.16 12.83 24.57
C PRO A 628 -20.24 12.30 23.63
N ILE A 629 -19.80 11.62 22.56
CA ILE A 629 -20.65 10.87 21.64
C ILE A 629 -20.61 9.40 22.08
N PRO A 630 -21.60 8.91 22.86
CA PRO A 630 -21.55 7.57 23.43
C PRO A 630 -21.60 6.50 22.35
N PHE A 631 -20.67 5.55 22.41
CA PHE A 631 -20.71 4.31 21.65
C PHE A 631 -20.92 3.14 22.60
N LEU A 632 -22.02 2.40 22.45
CA LEU A 632 -22.23 1.16 23.21
C LEU A 632 -21.30 0.07 22.67
N ALA A 633 -20.17 -0.12 23.35
CA ALA A 633 -19.23 -1.17 23.05
C ALA A 633 -19.69 -2.48 23.69
N GLU A 634 -19.80 -3.53 22.88
CA GLU A 634 -20.33 -4.85 23.27
C GLU A 634 -19.50 -5.56 24.35
N GLY A 635 -18.21 -5.26 24.45
CA GLY A 635 -17.29 -5.94 25.35
C GLY A 635 -17.13 -7.43 25.02
N GLY A 636 -16.76 -8.23 26.03
CA GLY A 636 -16.60 -9.68 25.90
C GLY A 636 -15.33 -10.14 25.17
N GLY A 637 -14.44 -9.24 24.76
CA GLY A 637 -13.08 -9.54 24.31
C GLY A 637 -12.09 -9.67 25.48
N ILE A 638 -10.97 -10.35 25.25
CA ILE A 638 -9.88 -10.44 26.23
C ILE A 638 -9.00 -9.20 26.11
N GLN A 639 -8.71 -8.58 27.26
CA GLN A 639 -7.80 -7.44 27.36
C GLN A 639 -6.67 -7.71 28.37
N TYR A 640 -5.50 -7.19 28.05
CA TYR A 640 -4.28 -7.22 28.85
C TYR A 640 -3.91 -5.78 29.24
N PHE A 641 -3.72 -5.52 30.53
CA PHE A 641 -3.32 -4.21 31.03
C PHE A 641 -1.93 -4.21 31.68
N THR A 642 -1.13 -3.19 31.38
CA THR A 642 0.17 -2.87 32.01
C THR A 642 0.55 -1.39 31.75
N THR A 643 1.13 -0.69 32.72
CA THR A 643 1.49 0.75 32.59
C THR A 643 2.95 1.00 32.24
N GLU A 644 3.85 0.12 32.66
CA GLU A 644 5.24 0.13 32.21
C GLU A 644 5.24 -0.11 30.69
N LYS A 645 6.04 0.64 29.93
CA LYS A 645 6.20 0.40 28.48
C LYS A 645 6.63 -1.06 28.31
N PRO A 646 5.75 -1.95 27.86
CA PRO A 646 6.03 -3.38 27.97
C PRO A 646 7.11 -3.73 26.94
N PRO A 647 8.01 -4.69 27.24
CA PRO A 647 9.06 -5.11 26.31
C PRO A 647 8.42 -5.81 25.10
N ILE A 648 8.08 -4.99 24.10
CA ILE A 648 7.41 -5.38 22.85
C ILE A 648 8.01 -4.59 21.69
N GLN A 649 7.99 -5.18 20.50
CA GLN A 649 8.39 -4.53 19.24
C GLN A 649 7.28 -4.74 18.20
N PRO A 650 7.14 -3.90 17.15
CA PRO A 650 6.22 -4.16 16.04
C PRO A 650 6.43 -5.56 15.46
N TYR A 651 5.33 -6.22 15.07
CA TYR A 651 5.40 -7.55 14.45
C TYR A 651 5.26 -7.46 12.93
N GLU A 652 6.29 -7.97 12.24
CA GLU A 652 6.32 -8.12 10.78
C GLU A 652 6.52 -9.61 10.45
N PRO A 653 5.66 -10.23 9.61
CA PRO A 653 5.74 -11.66 9.32
C PRO A 653 6.84 -11.99 8.30
N THR A 654 7.84 -12.76 8.73
CA THR A 654 8.87 -13.31 7.85
C THR A 654 8.39 -14.58 7.13
N ALA A 655 8.19 -14.51 5.81
CA ALA A 655 7.89 -15.68 4.98
C ALA A 655 9.11 -16.62 4.83
N ARG A 656 8.88 -17.93 4.64
CA ARG A 656 9.93 -18.94 4.44
C ARG A 656 9.92 -19.50 3.01
N GLU A 657 11.10 -19.75 2.46
CA GLU A 657 11.27 -20.15 1.06
C GLU A 657 10.75 -21.56 0.73
N PRO A 658 10.09 -21.77 -0.43
CA PRO A 658 9.93 -23.08 -1.05
C PRO A 658 11.17 -23.45 -1.90
N SER A 659 11.64 -24.69 -1.78
CA SER A 659 12.86 -25.18 -2.42
C SER A 659 12.74 -25.39 -3.93
N VAL A 660 13.65 -24.81 -4.72
CA VAL A 660 13.75 -24.97 -6.19
C VAL A 660 14.81 -26.06 -6.56
N PRO A 661 14.61 -26.87 -7.61
CA PRO A 661 15.60 -27.89 -8.02
C PRO A 661 16.87 -27.30 -8.66
N ARG A 662 18.00 -28.00 -8.48
CA ARG A 662 19.35 -27.57 -8.91
C ARG A 662 19.68 -27.92 -10.38
N ALA A 663 19.96 -26.91 -11.20
CA ALA A 663 20.75 -26.92 -12.46
C ALA A 663 20.83 -25.47 -12.99
N THR A 664 21.93 -24.88 -13.49
CA THR A 664 23.36 -25.24 -13.68
C THR A 664 24.25 -24.00 -13.46
N ASP A 665 25.59 -24.13 -13.49
CA ASP A 665 26.56 -23.04 -13.25
C ASP A 665 26.39 -21.77 -14.14
N PRO A 666 26.80 -20.58 -13.65
CA PRO A 666 26.49 -19.30 -14.27
C PRO A 666 27.45 -18.90 -15.39
N ALA A 667 26.89 -18.44 -16.51
CA ALA A 667 27.57 -17.46 -17.37
C ALA A 667 27.38 -16.07 -16.75
N LYS A 668 28.42 -15.21 -16.79
CA LYS A 668 28.29 -13.82 -16.35
C LYS A 668 27.35 -13.08 -17.30
N VAL A 669 26.25 -12.58 -16.76
CA VAL A 669 25.39 -11.56 -17.37
C VAL A 669 25.56 -10.30 -16.50
N ASP A 670 25.76 -9.15 -17.13
CA ASP A 670 25.86 -7.88 -16.40
C ASP A 670 24.52 -7.56 -15.71
N PRO A 671 24.52 -6.98 -14.49
CA PRO A 671 23.29 -6.74 -13.75
C PRO A 671 22.40 -5.70 -14.47
N VAL A 672 21.21 -6.14 -14.86
CA VAL A 672 20.14 -5.23 -15.31
C VAL A 672 19.65 -4.46 -14.09
N HIS A 673 19.97 -3.16 -14.03
CA HIS A 673 19.49 -2.28 -12.96
C HIS A 673 18.04 -1.84 -13.23
N PRO A 674 17.17 -1.76 -12.21
CA PRO A 674 15.78 -1.33 -12.36
C PRO A 674 15.68 0.17 -12.69
N GLU A 675 14.70 0.57 -13.50
CA GLU A 675 14.35 1.98 -13.71
C GLU A 675 13.54 2.52 -12.51
N SER A 676 13.76 3.77 -12.11
CA SER A 676 12.81 4.53 -11.28
C SER A 676 11.56 4.85 -12.10
N ALA A 677 10.38 4.84 -11.47
CA ALA A 677 9.17 5.26 -12.16
C ALA A 677 9.14 6.80 -12.25
N PRO A 678 8.67 7.37 -13.37
CA PRO A 678 8.33 8.79 -13.41
C PRO A 678 6.99 9.03 -12.71
N MET A 679 6.81 10.19 -12.07
CA MET A 679 5.48 10.61 -11.59
C MET A 679 4.54 10.80 -12.79
N ALA A 680 3.77 9.76 -13.07
CA ALA A 680 2.75 9.73 -14.12
C ALA A 680 1.46 10.41 -13.64
N GLU A 681 0.89 11.27 -14.48
CA GLU A 681 -0.46 11.78 -14.26
C GLU A 681 -1.52 10.68 -14.47
N ASP A 682 -2.62 10.78 -13.71
CA ASP A 682 -3.78 9.90 -13.82
C ASP A 682 -4.34 9.91 -15.26
N PRO A 683 -4.27 8.78 -16.00
CA PRO A 683 -4.65 8.73 -17.40
C PRO A 683 -6.16 8.85 -17.63
N SER A 684 -6.99 8.87 -16.57
CA SER A 684 -8.41 9.24 -16.68
C SER A 684 -8.61 10.73 -17.01
N LYS A 685 -7.59 11.56 -16.77
CA LYS A 685 -7.62 13.02 -17.01
C LYS A 685 -7.34 13.40 -18.47
N ASP A 686 -6.75 12.51 -19.27
CA ASP A 686 -6.55 12.75 -20.71
C ASP A 686 -7.85 12.45 -21.49
N PRO A 687 -8.52 13.48 -22.05
CA PRO A 687 -9.76 13.28 -22.80
C PRO A 687 -9.54 12.62 -24.17
N SER A 688 -8.30 12.60 -24.70
CA SER A 688 -7.99 12.01 -26.01
C SER A 688 -7.97 10.48 -25.99
N LEU A 689 -7.67 9.89 -24.83
CA LEU A 689 -7.65 8.44 -24.61
C LEU A 689 -9.05 7.85 -24.33
N LYS A 690 -10.04 8.70 -24.06
CA LYS A 690 -11.36 8.28 -23.56
C LYS A 690 -12.31 7.85 -24.69
N PRO A 691 -12.90 6.64 -24.64
CA PRO A 691 -13.85 6.18 -25.66
C PRO A 691 -15.16 7.00 -25.69
N PRO A 692 -15.81 7.14 -26.86
CA PRO A 692 -17.04 7.91 -27.01
C PRO A 692 -18.24 7.27 -26.30
N GLY A 693 -19.12 8.13 -25.78
CA GLY A 693 -20.44 7.73 -25.29
C GLY A 693 -21.44 7.50 -26.43
N PRO A 694 -22.55 6.77 -26.20
CA PRO A 694 -23.43 6.32 -27.29
C PRO A 694 -24.45 7.38 -27.74
N GLU A 695 -24.74 7.41 -29.05
CA GLU A 695 -25.70 8.33 -29.66
C GLU A 695 -27.13 7.75 -29.74
N GLY A 696 -28.14 8.55 -29.37
CA GLY A 696 -29.53 8.40 -29.85
C GLY A 696 -30.56 7.72 -28.92
N ASP A 697 -31.30 8.53 -28.16
CA ASP A 697 -32.65 8.31 -27.58
C ASP A 697 -33.19 6.87 -27.38
N HIS A 698 -32.44 6.03 -26.67
CA HIS A 698 -32.98 5.08 -25.68
C HIS A 698 -31.94 4.90 -24.57
N GLN A 699 -32.28 5.29 -23.34
CA GLN A 699 -31.50 5.17 -22.09
C GLN A 699 -29.96 5.20 -22.25
N ALA A 700 -29.37 6.39 -22.04
CA ALA A 700 -27.92 6.65 -22.08
C ALA A 700 -27.07 5.47 -21.56
N PRO A 701 -26.40 4.70 -22.44
CA PRO A 701 -25.59 3.58 -22.03
C PRO A 701 -24.24 4.09 -21.52
N THR A 702 -24.22 4.33 -20.21
CA THR A 702 -23.09 4.07 -19.30
C THR A 702 -21.69 4.25 -19.87
N VAL A 703 -21.07 5.37 -19.46
CA VAL A 703 -19.65 5.36 -19.07
C VAL A 703 -19.42 4.11 -18.23
N GLU A 704 -18.43 3.29 -18.58
CA GLU A 704 -18.03 2.14 -17.74
C GLU A 704 -17.70 2.68 -16.35
N PRO A 705 -18.44 2.27 -15.32
CA PRO A 705 -18.30 2.89 -14.01
C PRO A 705 -16.91 2.59 -13.42
N ASN A 706 -16.37 3.49 -12.61
CA ASN A 706 -15.18 3.16 -11.81
C ASN A 706 -15.45 1.92 -10.92
N ASN A 707 -14.43 1.23 -10.40
CA ASN A 707 -14.64 -0.04 -9.67
C ASN A 707 -15.70 0.06 -8.56
N THR A 708 -15.75 1.17 -7.81
CA THR A 708 -16.79 1.42 -6.80
C THR A 708 -18.18 1.50 -7.43
N GLU A 709 -18.29 2.24 -8.52
CA GLU A 709 -19.54 2.50 -9.24
C GLU A 709 -20.05 1.25 -10.00
N ARG A 710 -19.14 0.33 -10.37
CA ARG A 710 -19.40 -1.02 -10.90
C ARG A 710 -19.91 -1.97 -9.82
N LEU A 711 -19.19 -2.04 -8.70
CA LEU A 711 -19.61 -2.80 -7.52
C LEU A 711 -20.94 -2.28 -6.96
N LYS A 712 -21.22 -0.98 -7.11
CA LYS A 712 -22.52 -0.39 -6.77
C LYS A 712 -23.62 -0.89 -7.70
N ALA A 713 -23.42 -0.87 -9.02
CA ALA A 713 -24.40 -1.39 -9.98
C ALA A 713 -24.69 -2.89 -9.72
N LEU A 714 -23.66 -3.65 -9.37
CA LEU A 714 -23.76 -5.06 -8.97
C LEU A 714 -24.53 -5.22 -7.64
N ALA A 715 -24.26 -4.40 -6.63
CA ALA A 715 -25.03 -4.37 -5.39
C ALA A 715 -26.50 -4.03 -5.63
N ASP A 716 -26.79 -3.00 -6.43
CA ASP A 716 -28.14 -2.60 -6.81
C ASP A 716 -28.87 -3.76 -7.52
N ALA A 717 -28.19 -4.51 -8.39
CA ALA A 717 -28.74 -5.68 -9.10
C ALA A 717 -29.02 -6.87 -8.17
N ILE A 718 -28.11 -7.20 -7.24
CA ILE A 718 -28.33 -8.25 -6.21
C ILE A 718 -29.49 -7.88 -5.28
N ASN A 719 -29.69 -6.58 -5.04
CA ASN A 719 -30.75 -6.05 -4.20
C ASN A 719 -32.12 -5.95 -4.91
N ASP A 720 -32.17 -5.97 -6.25
CA ASP A 720 -33.42 -5.91 -7.01
C ASP A 720 -34.09 -7.30 -7.09
N LEU A 721 -34.95 -7.56 -6.12
CA LEU A 721 -35.82 -8.76 -6.03
C LEU A 721 -36.86 -8.88 -7.17
N ARG A 722 -36.87 -7.97 -8.16
CA ARG A 722 -37.70 -8.06 -9.38
C ARG A 722 -36.89 -8.34 -10.65
N THR A 723 -35.60 -8.66 -10.51
CA THR A 723 -34.71 -9.03 -11.62
C THR A 723 -35.32 -10.10 -12.53
N ASP A 724 -35.29 -9.85 -13.83
CA ASP A 724 -35.60 -10.86 -14.83
C ASP A 724 -34.46 -11.89 -14.96
N ASN A 725 -34.73 -12.98 -15.69
CA ASN A 725 -33.76 -14.06 -15.85
C ASN A 725 -32.47 -13.65 -16.58
N ALA A 726 -32.48 -12.59 -17.40
CA ALA A 726 -31.29 -12.13 -18.10
C ALA A 726 -30.38 -11.37 -17.14
N LYS A 727 -30.92 -10.41 -16.38
CA LYS A 727 -30.17 -9.70 -15.33
C LYS A 727 -29.63 -10.65 -14.25
N ARG A 728 -30.42 -11.68 -13.85
CA ARG A 728 -29.94 -12.71 -12.92
C ARG A 728 -28.72 -13.44 -13.49
N ASN A 729 -28.74 -13.81 -14.77
CA ASN A 729 -27.61 -14.48 -15.42
C ASN A 729 -26.38 -13.56 -15.50
N GLU A 730 -26.55 -12.29 -15.87
CA GLU A 730 -25.48 -11.28 -15.94
C GLU A 730 -24.72 -11.11 -14.60
N VAL A 731 -25.46 -11.01 -13.48
CA VAL A 731 -24.88 -10.97 -12.13
C VAL A 731 -24.12 -12.25 -11.79
N LEU A 732 -24.67 -13.42 -12.15
CA LEU A 732 -24.04 -14.71 -11.89
C LEU A 732 -22.78 -14.91 -12.75
N GLU A 733 -22.80 -14.56 -14.03
CA GLU A 733 -21.65 -14.61 -14.95
C GLU A 733 -20.56 -13.60 -14.55
N THR A 734 -20.91 -12.56 -13.79
CA THR A 734 -19.95 -11.59 -13.23
C THR A 734 -19.23 -12.12 -11.99
N LEU A 735 -19.92 -12.86 -11.13
CA LEU A 735 -19.46 -13.25 -9.78
C LEU A 735 -19.10 -14.74 -9.61
N ARG A 736 -19.45 -15.59 -10.58
CA ARG A 736 -19.25 -17.04 -10.55
C ARG A 736 -18.67 -17.54 -11.87
N THR A 737 -18.34 -18.82 -11.92
CA THR A 737 -17.95 -19.53 -13.13
C THR A 737 -19.18 -20.19 -13.75
N PRO A 738 -19.75 -19.68 -14.86
CA PRO A 738 -20.82 -20.38 -15.56
C PRO A 738 -20.34 -21.78 -16.03
N ASN A 739 -21.26 -22.74 -16.11
CA ASN A 739 -20.96 -24.16 -16.33
C ASN A 739 -20.00 -24.40 -17.52
N ASN A 740 -18.76 -24.85 -17.22
CA ASN A 740 -17.65 -25.06 -18.16
C ASN A 740 -17.10 -23.80 -18.89
N GLY A 741 -17.37 -22.60 -18.37
CA GLY A 741 -16.80 -21.34 -18.83
C GLY A 741 -15.59 -20.87 -18.02
N GLU A 742 -15.10 -19.68 -18.34
CA GLU A 742 -14.08 -18.98 -17.54
C GLU A 742 -14.69 -18.37 -16.27
N PRO A 743 -13.90 -18.17 -15.20
CA PRO A 743 -14.35 -17.46 -14.00
C PRO A 743 -14.81 -16.03 -14.31
N GLY A 744 -15.91 -15.61 -13.69
CA GLY A 744 -16.42 -14.25 -13.80
C GLY A 744 -15.38 -13.19 -13.41
N PRO A 745 -15.38 -12.01 -14.04
CA PRO A 745 -14.37 -10.97 -13.83
C PRO A 745 -14.31 -10.41 -12.40
N LEU A 746 -15.36 -10.63 -11.60
CA LEU A 746 -15.42 -10.28 -10.18
C LEU A 746 -15.61 -11.52 -9.29
N GLU A 747 -15.28 -12.73 -9.76
CA GLU A 747 -15.21 -13.92 -8.90
C GLU A 747 -14.34 -13.62 -7.66
N GLY A 748 -14.89 -13.86 -6.47
CA GLY A 748 -14.27 -13.50 -5.18
C GLY A 748 -14.74 -12.17 -4.59
N HIS A 749 -15.53 -11.37 -5.32
CA HIS A 749 -16.21 -10.21 -4.76
C HIS A 749 -17.52 -10.63 -4.11
N VAL A 750 -17.76 -10.22 -2.87
CA VAL A 750 -18.93 -10.61 -2.07
C VAL A 750 -19.60 -9.37 -1.49
N LEU A 751 -20.89 -9.20 -1.76
CA LEU A 751 -21.69 -8.14 -1.15
C LEU A 751 -21.89 -8.42 0.35
N ASP A 752 -21.56 -7.44 1.19
CA ASP A 752 -21.68 -7.46 2.66
C ASP A 752 -23.01 -8.05 3.17
N THR A 753 -24.12 -7.54 2.63
CA THR A 753 -25.48 -7.93 3.02
C THR A 753 -25.88 -9.31 2.52
N ALA A 754 -25.29 -9.81 1.44
CA ALA A 754 -25.45 -11.20 1.02
C ALA A 754 -24.64 -12.14 1.93
N LEU A 755 -23.44 -11.73 2.35
CA LEU A 755 -22.62 -12.49 3.30
C LEU A 755 -23.33 -12.66 4.65
N ASP A 756 -23.96 -11.62 5.18
CA ASP A 756 -24.70 -11.72 6.45
C ASP A 756 -25.96 -12.60 6.37
N GLU A 757 -26.65 -12.64 5.22
CA GLU A 757 -27.74 -13.59 4.97
C GLU A 757 -27.26 -15.04 4.95
N ASN A 758 -26.15 -15.33 4.25
CA ASN A 758 -25.57 -16.67 4.24
C ASN A 758 -25.13 -17.07 5.66
N LYS A 759 -24.48 -16.17 6.41
CA LYS A 759 -24.11 -16.39 7.82
C LYS A 759 -25.33 -16.64 8.72
N ALA A 760 -26.48 -15.99 8.45
CA ALA A 760 -27.73 -16.23 9.17
C ALA A 760 -28.29 -17.63 8.87
N ALA A 761 -28.43 -17.98 7.59
CA ALA A 761 -28.85 -19.30 7.15
C ALA A 761 -27.98 -20.43 7.75
N ILE A 762 -26.66 -20.26 7.77
CA ILE A 762 -25.73 -21.23 8.37
C ILE A 762 -25.97 -21.37 9.88
N ARG A 763 -26.17 -20.26 10.61
CA ARG A 763 -26.51 -20.32 12.05
C ARG A 763 -27.82 -21.06 12.30
N ASP A 764 -28.84 -20.83 11.48
CA ASP A 764 -30.15 -21.48 11.61
C ASP A 764 -30.07 -22.99 11.30
N MET A 765 -29.27 -23.40 10.29
CA MET A 765 -28.96 -24.81 10.04
C MET A 765 -28.21 -25.45 11.21
N VAL A 766 -27.16 -24.79 11.74
CA VAL A 766 -26.40 -25.29 12.91
C VAL A 766 -27.30 -25.41 14.14
N GLN A 767 -28.23 -24.48 14.36
CA GLN A 767 -29.19 -24.57 15.45
C GLN A 767 -30.16 -25.74 15.25
N SER A 768 -30.69 -25.94 14.04
CA SER A 768 -31.51 -27.11 13.70
C SER A 768 -30.80 -28.43 14.00
N PHE A 769 -29.48 -28.52 13.70
CA PHE A 769 -28.66 -29.70 14.00
C PHE A 769 -28.22 -29.80 15.47
N LYS A 770 -28.44 -28.78 16.31
CA LYS A 770 -28.35 -28.88 17.77
C LYS A 770 -29.62 -29.45 18.36
N ASP A 771 -30.76 -28.97 17.87
CA ASP A 771 -32.09 -29.37 18.36
C ASP A 771 -32.48 -30.78 17.89
N ASN A 772 -32.06 -31.18 16.69
CA ASN A 772 -32.16 -32.54 16.18
C ASN A 772 -30.81 -33.02 15.59
N PRO A 773 -29.88 -33.53 16.42
CA PRO A 773 -28.57 -33.96 15.95
C PRO A 773 -28.64 -35.07 14.89
N PRO A 774 -28.06 -34.87 13.69
CA PRO A 774 -27.89 -35.94 12.72
C PRO A 774 -26.78 -36.89 13.15
N ASP A 775 -26.78 -38.11 12.61
CA ASP A 775 -25.66 -39.05 12.73
C ASP A 775 -24.58 -38.75 11.68
N VAL A 776 -25.01 -38.33 10.48
CA VAL A 776 -24.16 -37.95 9.35
C VAL A 776 -24.76 -36.77 8.58
N ILE A 777 -23.90 -35.90 8.05
CA ILE A 777 -24.23 -34.76 7.19
C ILE A 777 -23.63 -35.05 5.82
N VAL A 778 -24.48 -35.39 4.85
CA VAL A 778 -24.07 -35.73 3.49
C VAL A 778 -24.03 -34.48 2.62
N GLY A 779 -22.81 -34.12 2.19
CA GLY A 779 -22.56 -33.09 1.19
C GLY A 779 -22.27 -33.73 -0.16
N MET A 780 -23.13 -33.51 -1.16
CA MET A 780 -22.88 -33.99 -2.53
C MET A 780 -21.78 -33.16 -3.19
N LYS A 781 -20.81 -33.80 -3.86
CA LYS A 781 -19.74 -33.08 -4.60
C LYS A 781 -20.30 -32.04 -5.56
N GLU A 782 -19.53 -30.98 -5.79
CA GLU A 782 -20.02 -29.63 -6.13
C GLU A 782 -20.53 -28.95 -4.84
N GLY A 783 -21.58 -28.11 -4.89
CA GLY A 783 -21.97 -27.23 -3.77
C GLY A 783 -22.14 -27.93 -2.40
N GLY A 784 -22.83 -29.07 -2.35
CA GLY A 784 -23.12 -29.76 -1.08
C GLY A 784 -21.91 -30.11 -0.22
N ALA A 785 -20.79 -30.52 -0.83
CA ALA A 785 -19.55 -30.78 -0.11
C ALA A 785 -19.00 -29.51 0.57
N PHE A 786 -19.08 -28.37 -0.13
CA PHE A 786 -18.67 -27.07 0.42
C PHE A 786 -19.58 -26.63 1.59
N LEU A 787 -20.91 -26.72 1.46
CA LEU A 787 -21.79 -26.38 2.59
C LEU A 787 -21.61 -27.34 3.78
N ALA A 788 -21.31 -28.62 3.53
CA ALA A 788 -21.02 -29.57 4.59
C ALA A 788 -19.72 -29.20 5.35
N ASP A 789 -18.66 -28.80 4.64
CA ASP A 789 -17.43 -28.28 5.26
C ASP A 789 -17.69 -27.01 6.08
N VAL A 790 -18.49 -26.08 5.56
CA VAL A 790 -18.90 -24.85 6.28
C VAL A 790 -19.64 -25.20 7.58
N LEU A 791 -20.55 -26.16 7.55
CA LEU A 791 -21.31 -26.61 8.73
C LEU A 791 -20.44 -27.37 9.75
N GLY A 792 -19.57 -28.28 9.28
CA GLY A 792 -18.58 -28.96 10.12
C GLY A 792 -17.57 -27.99 10.74
N THR A 793 -17.24 -26.91 10.04
CA THR A 793 -16.37 -25.83 10.53
C THR A 793 -17.11 -24.90 11.50
N SER A 794 -18.42 -24.73 11.34
CA SER A 794 -19.24 -23.86 12.20
C SER A 794 -19.42 -24.43 13.61
N ASP A 795 -19.43 -25.75 13.79
CA ASP A 795 -19.57 -26.40 15.09
C ASP A 795 -18.74 -27.69 15.21
N PRO A 796 -17.82 -27.80 16.20
CA PRO A 796 -17.01 -29.00 16.42
C PRO A 796 -17.82 -30.31 16.61
N ALA A 797 -19.07 -30.24 17.07
CA ALA A 797 -19.95 -31.40 17.19
C ALA A 797 -20.47 -31.93 15.85
N LEU A 798 -20.33 -31.14 14.78
CA LEU A 798 -20.70 -31.49 13.40
C LEU A 798 -19.48 -31.88 12.55
N ALA A 799 -18.28 -31.39 12.88
CA ALA A 799 -17.03 -31.68 12.16
C ALA A 799 -16.80 -33.18 11.90
N GLY A 800 -17.00 -34.02 12.92
CA GLY A 800 -16.84 -35.49 12.81
C GLY A 800 -18.00 -36.22 12.11
N LYS A 801 -18.96 -35.50 11.54
CA LYS A 801 -20.17 -36.05 10.90
C LYS A 801 -20.28 -35.69 9.42
N VAL A 802 -19.41 -34.85 8.90
CA VAL A 802 -19.39 -34.47 7.47
C VAL A 802 -18.98 -35.66 6.62
N HIS A 803 -19.73 -35.89 5.55
CA HIS A 803 -19.46 -36.94 4.57
C HIS A 803 -19.65 -36.38 3.16
N GLU A 804 -18.55 -36.23 2.44
CA GLU A 804 -18.54 -35.91 1.01
C GLU A 804 -18.95 -37.15 0.20
N MET A 805 -19.91 -36.99 -0.71
CA MET A 805 -20.48 -38.08 -1.51
C MET A 805 -20.47 -37.74 -3.00
N ASP A 806 -20.06 -38.68 -3.85
CA ASP A 806 -20.06 -38.54 -5.31
C ASP A 806 -21.47 -38.38 -5.90
N VAL A 807 -21.57 -37.68 -7.03
CA VAL A 807 -22.85 -37.41 -7.72
C VAL A 807 -22.96 -38.22 -9.00
N HIS A 808 -23.62 -39.38 -8.94
CA HIS A 808 -23.87 -40.19 -10.12
C HIS A 808 -25.02 -39.61 -10.94
N LYS A 809 -24.69 -38.72 -11.88
CA LYS A 809 -25.63 -38.11 -12.85
C LYS A 809 -26.05 -39.17 -13.88
N ALA A 810 -27.35 -39.33 -14.13
CA ALA A 810 -27.87 -40.36 -15.03
C ALA A 810 -27.45 -40.11 -16.49
N THR A 811 -27.04 -41.17 -17.20
CA THR A 811 -26.68 -41.11 -18.63
C THR A 811 -27.50 -42.11 -19.46
N GLY A 812 -27.53 -41.93 -20.79
CA GLY A 812 -28.20 -42.84 -21.72
C GLY A 812 -29.68 -43.09 -21.38
N ASP A 813 -30.07 -44.36 -21.30
CA ASP A 813 -31.45 -44.76 -20.96
C ASP A 813 -31.83 -44.51 -19.49
N ALA A 814 -30.86 -44.37 -18.57
CA ALA A 814 -31.14 -44.03 -17.18
C ALA A 814 -31.64 -42.57 -17.06
N ALA A 815 -31.14 -41.66 -17.90
CA ALA A 815 -31.59 -40.26 -17.95
C ALA A 815 -33.07 -40.10 -18.35
N LYS A 816 -33.70 -41.14 -18.92
CA LYS A 816 -35.14 -41.19 -19.19
C LYS A 816 -35.99 -41.51 -17.95
N LYS A 817 -35.36 -42.04 -16.89
CA LYS A 817 -36.00 -42.45 -15.63
C LYS A 817 -35.81 -41.44 -14.50
N GLY A 818 -34.75 -40.64 -14.53
CA GLY A 818 -34.41 -39.72 -13.45
C GLY A 818 -33.24 -38.79 -13.78
N LYS A 819 -32.87 -37.93 -12.81
CA LYS A 819 -31.66 -37.09 -12.89
C LYS A 819 -30.43 -37.85 -12.39
N PHE A 820 -30.64 -38.77 -11.45
CA PHE A 820 -29.60 -39.56 -10.81
C PHE A 820 -29.57 -40.98 -11.36
N ASP A 821 -28.37 -41.55 -11.49
CA ASP A 821 -28.23 -42.99 -11.66
C ASP A 821 -28.58 -43.64 -10.32
N GLN A 822 -29.71 -44.33 -10.30
CA GLN A 822 -30.41 -44.65 -9.06
C GLN A 822 -29.68 -45.71 -8.23
N ASP A 823 -29.17 -46.75 -8.89
CA ASP A 823 -28.52 -47.88 -8.22
C ASP A 823 -27.23 -47.47 -7.46
N PRO A 824 -26.25 -46.75 -8.06
CA PRO A 824 -25.05 -46.32 -7.33
C PRO A 824 -25.37 -45.28 -6.25
N MET A 825 -26.29 -44.33 -6.49
CA MET A 825 -26.71 -43.36 -5.47
C MET A 825 -27.39 -44.02 -4.27
N LEU A 826 -28.24 -45.04 -4.48
CA LEU A 826 -28.82 -45.81 -3.38
C LEU A 826 -27.74 -46.57 -2.60
N GLN A 827 -26.74 -47.11 -3.30
CA GLN A 827 -25.65 -47.86 -2.67
C GLN A 827 -24.82 -47.00 -1.70
N GLU A 828 -24.49 -45.75 -2.05
CA GLU A 828 -23.76 -44.82 -1.17
C GLU A 828 -24.52 -44.60 0.17
N PHE A 829 -25.81 -44.23 0.10
CA PHE A 829 -26.62 -44.08 1.32
C PHE A 829 -26.81 -45.40 2.09
N GLU A 830 -26.90 -46.54 1.40
CA GLU A 830 -27.00 -47.84 2.06
C GLU A 830 -25.73 -48.22 2.83
N VAL A 831 -24.55 -47.81 2.37
CA VAL A 831 -23.29 -47.96 3.13
C VAL A 831 -23.36 -47.17 4.44
N LEU A 832 -23.84 -45.93 4.43
CA LEU A 832 -24.02 -45.12 5.65
C LEU A 832 -25.02 -45.74 6.63
N ILE A 833 -26.15 -46.24 6.13
CA ILE A 833 -27.19 -46.89 6.95
C ILE A 833 -26.66 -48.21 7.55
N GLN A 834 -25.91 -48.99 6.77
CA GLN A 834 -25.25 -50.22 7.25
C GLN A 834 -24.14 -49.92 8.26
N GLY A 835 -23.43 -48.79 8.10
CA GLY A 835 -22.47 -48.24 9.07
C GLY A 835 -23.10 -47.74 10.39
N GLY A 836 -24.43 -47.64 10.47
CA GLY A 836 -25.16 -47.32 11.69
C GLY A 836 -25.93 -46.00 11.66
N ALA A 837 -25.83 -45.19 10.60
CA ALA A 837 -26.56 -43.94 10.50
C ALA A 837 -28.09 -44.17 10.45
N ARG A 838 -28.85 -43.41 11.23
CA ARG A 838 -30.32 -43.41 11.26
C ARG A 838 -30.91 -42.03 11.02
N LYS A 839 -30.21 -40.97 11.42
CA LYS A 839 -30.55 -39.58 11.10
C LYS A 839 -29.55 -39.05 10.07
N ILE A 840 -29.99 -38.94 8.82
CA ILE A 840 -29.15 -38.50 7.70
C ILE A 840 -29.56 -37.09 7.32
N ALA A 841 -28.71 -36.11 7.62
CA ALA A 841 -28.86 -34.77 7.05
C ALA A 841 -28.27 -34.75 5.63
N ILE A 842 -28.89 -34.04 4.69
CA ILE A 842 -28.34 -33.80 3.35
C ILE A 842 -28.29 -32.29 3.13
N VAL A 843 -27.14 -31.77 2.68
CA VAL A 843 -26.90 -30.33 2.57
C VAL A 843 -26.43 -29.91 1.18
N ASP A 844 -26.87 -28.74 0.71
CA ASP A 844 -26.49 -28.16 -0.58
C ASP A 844 -26.40 -26.63 -0.53
N THR A 845 -25.34 -26.04 -1.08
CA THR A 845 -25.21 -24.57 -1.20
C THR A 845 -26.26 -23.99 -2.13
N TYR A 846 -26.74 -24.74 -3.13
CA TYR A 846 -27.92 -24.35 -3.92
C TYR A 846 -28.56 -25.53 -4.65
N MET A 847 -29.81 -25.85 -4.31
CA MET A 847 -30.56 -26.92 -4.97
C MET A 847 -31.79 -26.42 -5.72
N GLY A 848 -31.67 -26.31 -7.05
CA GLY A 848 -32.83 -26.06 -7.91
C GLY A 848 -33.92 -27.13 -7.76
N GLY A 849 -35.20 -26.72 -7.66
CA GLY A 849 -36.31 -27.61 -7.23
C GLY A 849 -36.58 -28.88 -8.07
N ARG A 850 -36.02 -28.98 -9.29
CA ARG A 850 -36.01 -30.24 -10.08
C ARG A 850 -35.02 -31.27 -9.54
N THR A 851 -33.88 -30.81 -9.02
CA THR A 851 -32.87 -31.64 -8.33
C THR A 851 -33.44 -32.15 -7.01
N ALA A 852 -33.99 -31.27 -6.18
CA ALA A 852 -34.61 -31.63 -4.89
C ALA A 852 -35.75 -32.66 -5.06
N GLY A 853 -36.63 -32.46 -6.04
CA GLY A 853 -37.66 -33.44 -6.38
C GLY A 853 -37.09 -34.79 -6.82
N SER A 854 -36.01 -34.79 -7.61
CA SER A 854 -35.35 -36.01 -8.07
C SER A 854 -34.68 -36.77 -6.92
N LEU A 855 -33.96 -36.07 -6.03
CA LEU A 855 -33.27 -36.67 -4.89
C LEU A 855 -34.27 -37.34 -3.93
N ARG A 856 -35.37 -36.65 -3.67
CA ARG A 856 -36.48 -37.18 -2.87
C ARG A 856 -37.14 -38.41 -3.49
N ASP A 857 -37.52 -38.34 -4.77
CA ASP A 857 -38.36 -39.37 -5.39
C ASP A 857 -37.55 -40.59 -5.86
N GLN A 858 -36.29 -40.41 -6.29
CA GLN A 858 -35.41 -41.49 -6.75
C GLN A 858 -34.61 -42.12 -5.60
N ILE A 859 -34.18 -41.36 -4.59
CA ILE A 859 -33.22 -41.83 -3.58
C ILE A 859 -33.86 -41.94 -2.18
N MET A 860 -34.28 -40.82 -1.58
CA MET A 860 -34.73 -40.82 -0.18
C MET A 860 -35.99 -41.67 0.04
N LYS A 861 -36.97 -41.62 -0.86
CA LYS A 861 -38.21 -42.36 -0.70
C LYS A 861 -38.01 -43.89 -0.76
N PRO A 862 -37.30 -44.48 -1.74
CA PRO A 862 -36.98 -45.91 -1.70
C PRO A 862 -36.22 -46.34 -0.44
N LEU A 863 -35.29 -45.52 0.06
CA LEU A 863 -34.56 -45.81 1.30
C LEU A 863 -35.48 -45.76 2.52
N ALA A 864 -36.30 -44.72 2.69
CA ALA A 864 -37.27 -44.62 3.77
C ALA A 864 -38.28 -45.79 3.76
N GLU A 865 -38.68 -46.25 2.57
CA GLU A 865 -39.56 -47.42 2.40
C GLU A 865 -38.90 -48.77 2.75
N LYS A 866 -37.57 -48.85 2.68
CA LYS A 866 -36.74 -50.03 2.96
C LYS A 866 -36.24 -50.06 4.42
N TYR A 867 -35.96 -48.89 4.99
CA TYR A 867 -35.42 -48.68 6.34
C TYR A 867 -36.36 -47.77 7.14
N PRO A 868 -37.39 -48.33 7.83
CA PRO A 868 -38.44 -47.54 8.50
C PRO A 868 -37.95 -46.81 9.76
N ASP A 869 -36.75 -47.11 10.24
CA ASP A 869 -36.05 -46.47 11.37
C ASP A 869 -35.10 -45.34 10.94
N VAL A 870 -34.94 -45.10 9.63
CA VAL A 870 -34.10 -44.03 9.08
C VAL A 870 -34.94 -42.78 8.78
N THR A 871 -34.42 -41.60 9.10
CA THR A 871 -34.99 -40.29 8.77
C THR A 871 -34.00 -39.43 7.98
N PHE A 872 -34.49 -38.70 7.00
CA PHE A 872 -33.75 -37.78 6.14
C PHE A 872 -34.18 -36.34 6.39
N ASP A 873 -33.21 -35.44 6.60
CA ASP A 873 -33.45 -34.01 6.80
C ASP A 873 -32.65 -33.19 5.78
N VAL A 874 -33.32 -32.57 4.82
CA VAL A 874 -32.64 -31.90 3.69
C VAL A 874 -32.62 -30.40 3.87
N HIS A 875 -31.43 -29.80 3.92
CA HIS A 875 -31.21 -28.37 4.09
C HIS A 875 -30.49 -27.78 2.88
N TRP A 876 -30.91 -26.63 2.37
CA TRP A 876 -30.16 -25.91 1.35
C TRP A 876 -30.43 -24.41 1.36
N LEU A 877 -29.53 -23.63 0.77
CA LEU A 877 -29.76 -22.21 0.54
C LEU A 877 -30.64 -22.03 -0.72
N ARG A 878 -31.70 -21.24 -0.59
CA ARG A 878 -32.58 -20.85 -1.69
C ARG A 878 -32.26 -19.42 -2.09
N GLU A 879 -31.80 -19.24 -3.32
CA GLU A 879 -31.65 -17.92 -3.93
C GLU A 879 -33.02 -17.29 -4.20
N THR A 880 -33.19 -16.02 -3.79
CA THR A 880 -34.40 -15.23 -4.06
C THR A 880 -34.24 -14.32 -5.29
N MET A 881 -33.01 -13.99 -5.70
CA MET A 881 -32.75 -13.21 -6.92
C MET A 881 -33.26 -13.98 -8.15
N GLY A 882 -34.15 -13.37 -8.94
CA GLY A 882 -34.75 -13.98 -10.14
C GLY A 882 -35.71 -15.17 -9.91
N PHE A 883 -36.09 -15.50 -8.66
CA PHE A 883 -37.05 -16.57 -8.35
C PHE A 883 -38.22 -16.06 -7.50
N GLN A 884 -39.45 -16.31 -7.94
CA GLN A 884 -40.65 -16.03 -7.13
C GLN A 884 -40.84 -17.09 -6.04
N ASP A 885 -41.30 -16.66 -4.87
CA ASP A 885 -41.77 -17.55 -3.80
C ASP A 885 -42.80 -18.55 -4.35
N GLY A 886 -42.43 -19.83 -4.32
CA GLY A 886 -43.25 -20.91 -4.83
C GLY A 886 -43.00 -22.19 -4.03
N PRO A 887 -44.06 -22.93 -3.65
CA PRO A 887 -43.91 -24.12 -2.84
C PRO A 887 -43.09 -25.18 -3.58
N LEU A 888 -42.28 -25.92 -2.81
CA LEU A 888 -41.51 -27.05 -3.29
C LEU A 888 -42.34 -28.01 -4.14
N ARG A 889 -41.87 -28.29 -5.36
CA ARG A 889 -42.56 -29.20 -6.28
C ARG A 889 -42.58 -30.63 -5.70
N GLY A 890 -43.74 -31.01 -5.17
CA GLY A 890 -44.06 -32.38 -4.77
C GLY A 890 -43.68 -32.78 -3.35
N THR A 891 -43.76 -31.86 -2.38
CA THR A 891 -43.65 -32.20 -0.94
C THR A 891 -44.38 -33.50 -0.62
N VAL A 892 -43.68 -34.47 0.00
CA VAL A 892 -44.28 -35.78 0.30
C VAL A 892 -45.41 -35.55 1.30
N LYS A 893 -46.59 -36.09 1.02
CA LYS A 893 -47.68 -36.00 1.99
C LYS A 893 -47.34 -36.93 3.17
N PRO A 894 -47.48 -36.49 4.44
CA PRO A 894 -47.24 -37.36 5.60
C PRO A 894 -48.06 -38.67 5.60
N GLY A 895 -49.17 -38.74 4.86
CA GLY A 895 -49.95 -39.96 4.64
C GLY A 895 -49.43 -40.92 3.55
N GLN A 896 -48.28 -40.63 2.91
CA GLN A 896 -47.63 -41.55 1.96
C GLN A 896 -46.51 -42.33 2.65
N LYS A 897 -46.30 -43.59 2.23
CA LYS A 897 -45.21 -44.44 2.76
C LYS A 897 -43.86 -43.76 2.52
N GLY A 898 -43.01 -43.73 3.56
CA GLY A 898 -41.75 -42.96 3.59
C GLY A 898 -41.91 -41.45 3.84
N GLY A 899 -43.12 -40.89 3.76
CA GLY A 899 -43.35 -39.45 3.82
C GLY A 899 -43.23 -38.81 5.21
N THR A 900 -43.35 -39.59 6.29
CA THR A 900 -43.10 -39.10 7.67
C THR A 900 -41.63 -39.10 8.05
N GLN A 901 -40.77 -39.70 7.22
CA GLN A 901 -39.33 -39.85 7.48
C GLN A 901 -38.48 -38.79 6.76
N ILE A 902 -39.09 -37.93 5.93
CA ILE A 902 -38.39 -36.97 5.07
C ILE A 902 -38.85 -35.56 5.43
N SER A 903 -37.95 -34.75 5.97
CA SER A 903 -38.11 -33.30 6.15
C SER A 903 -37.25 -32.52 5.14
N THR A 904 -37.68 -31.30 4.85
CA THR A 904 -37.01 -30.38 3.92
C THR A 904 -37.10 -28.96 4.45
N SER A 905 -35.96 -28.29 4.58
CA SER A 905 -35.78 -26.96 5.16
C SER A 905 -35.04 -26.07 4.17
N GLU A 906 -35.69 -25.00 3.71
CA GLU A 906 -35.10 -24.03 2.78
C GLU A 906 -34.68 -22.77 3.55
N HIS A 907 -33.47 -22.29 3.30
CA HIS A 907 -32.92 -21.10 3.94
C HIS A 907 -32.74 -20.01 2.89
N GLN A 908 -33.56 -18.95 2.95
CA GLN A 908 -33.57 -17.92 1.91
C GLN A 908 -32.35 -16.99 2.03
N VAL A 909 -31.67 -16.76 0.90
CA VAL A 909 -30.58 -15.79 0.72
C VAL A 909 -30.78 -15.09 -0.62
N ARG A 910 -30.34 -13.83 -0.78
CA ARG A 910 -30.37 -13.16 -2.09
C ARG A 910 -29.50 -13.88 -3.12
N MET A 911 -28.33 -14.35 -2.68
CA MET A 911 -27.35 -15.07 -3.48
C MET A 911 -26.58 -16.05 -2.59
N ALA A 912 -26.40 -17.29 -3.04
CA ALA A 912 -25.59 -18.28 -2.32
C ALA A 912 -24.08 -18.00 -2.50
N ILE A 913 -23.28 -18.09 -1.44
CA ILE A 913 -21.83 -17.86 -1.53
C ILE A 913 -21.09 -19.19 -1.63
N GLY A 914 -20.13 -19.26 -2.55
CA GLY A 914 -19.30 -20.45 -2.80
C GLY A 914 -19.89 -21.47 -3.77
N ASP A 915 -21.15 -21.33 -4.16
CA ASP A 915 -21.73 -22.10 -5.27
C ASP A 915 -21.20 -21.62 -6.63
N ASP A 916 -21.00 -22.55 -7.58
CA ASP A 916 -20.40 -22.30 -8.92
C ASP A 916 -19.13 -21.40 -8.94
N MET A 917 -18.33 -21.33 -7.85
CA MET A 917 -17.08 -20.57 -7.79
C MET A 917 -15.86 -21.49 -8.00
N THR A 918 -15.12 -21.33 -9.11
CA THR A 918 -13.86 -22.04 -9.35
C THR A 918 -12.88 -21.88 -8.20
N MET A 919 -12.73 -20.68 -7.62
CA MET A 919 -11.83 -20.46 -6.48
C MET A 919 -12.21 -21.24 -5.20
N VAL A 920 -13.43 -21.78 -5.11
CA VAL A 920 -13.88 -22.64 -3.99
C VAL A 920 -13.58 -24.12 -4.25
N TYR A 921 -13.55 -24.54 -5.51
CA TYR A 921 -13.34 -25.94 -5.91
C TYR A 921 -11.89 -26.24 -6.34
N ASP A 922 -11.14 -25.22 -6.78
CA ASP A 922 -9.71 -25.29 -7.02
C ASP A 922 -8.94 -25.27 -5.68
N ALA A 923 -8.45 -26.44 -5.28
CA ALA A 923 -7.68 -26.66 -4.06
C ALA A 923 -6.31 -25.95 -4.03
N THR A 924 -5.86 -25.31 -5.12
CA THR A 924 -4.64 -24.49 -5.15
C THR A 924 -4.92 -23.00 -5.25
N SER A 925 -6.19 -22.57 -5.30
CA SER A 925 -6.55 -21.17 -5.53
C SER A 925 -6.20 -20.28 -4.33
N THR A 926 -5.35 -19.28 -4.56
CA THR A 926 -4.96 -18.26 -3.56
C THR A 926 -5.52 -16.86 -3.87
N LYS A 927 -6.57 -16.78 -4.71
CA LYS A 927 -7.24 -15.51 -5.04
C LYS A 927 -7.78 -14.82 -3.78
N PRO A 928 -7.69 -13.48 -3.69
CA PRO A 928 -8.29 -12.75 -2.59
C PRO A 928 -9.82 -12.74 -2.65
N VAL A 929 -10.46 -12.63 -1.48
CA VAL A 929 -11.90 -12.44 -1.34
C VAL A 929 -12.17 -10.99 -0.93
N THR A 930 -12.85 -10.23 -1.78
CA THR A 930 -13.12 -8.79 -1.57
C THR A 930 -14.56 -8.58 -1.14
N ILE A 931 -14.77 -8.07 0.08
CA ILE A 931 -16.08 -7.66 0.57
C ILE A 931 -16.34 -6.23 0.13
N PHE A 932 -17.53 -5.97 -0.42
CA PHE A 932 -17.97 -4.63 -0.81
C PHE A 932 -19.35 -4.31 -0.25
N ASP A 933 -19.63 -3.03 -0.04
CA ASP A 933 -20.89 -2.55 0.52
C ASP A 933 -21.94 -2.24 -0.56
N ARG A 934 -23.16 -1.89 -0.14
CA ARG A 934 -24.25 -1.46 -1.04
C ARG A 934 -23.93 -0.22 -1.90
N ASN A 935 -22.92 0.57 -1.54
CA ASN A 935 -22.45 1.73 -2.28
C ASN A 935 -21.30 1.36 -3.24
N GLY A 936 -20.93 0.08 -3.29
CA GLY A 936 -19.83 -0.48 -4.05
C GLY A 936 -18.45 -0.21 -3.47
N GLN A 937 -18.35 0.37 -2.27
CA GLN A 937 -17.07 0.60 -1.62
C GLN A 937 -16.51 -0.73 -1.12
N VAL A 938 -15.23 -0.99 -1.37
CA VAL A 938 -14.54 -2.14 -0.78
C VAL A 938 -14.47 -1.93 0.73
N VAL A 939 -15.15 -2.81 1.47
CA VAL A 939 -15.11 -2.87 2.94
C VAL A 939 -13.76 -3.45 3.36
N LYS A 940 -13.35 -4.56 2.72
CA LYS A 940 -12.11 -5.28 3.04
C LYS A 940 -11.76 -6.31 1.99
N THR A 941 -10.47 -6.54 1.77
CA THR A 941 -9.98 -7.66 0.96
C THR A 941 -9.21 -8.64 1.85
N PHE A 942 -9.59 -9.90 1.79
CA PHE A 942 -8.98 -11.00 2.53
C PHE A 942 -8.10 -11.82 1.59
N TYR A 943 -6.80 -11.80 1.86
CA TYR A 943 -5.83 -12.66 1.18
C TYR A 943 -5.70 -13.97 1.96
N PRO A 944 -5.74 -15.15 1.30
CA PRO A 944 -5.40 -16.41 1.96
C PRO A 944 -4.00 -16.36 2.57
N ALA A 945 -3.85 -16.79 3.82
CA ALA A 945 -2.54 -16.89 4.48
C ALA A 945 -1.69 -18.03 3.90
N GLU A 946 -0.41 -18.11 4.29
CA GLU A 946 0.47 -19.21 3.88
C GLU A 946 -0.14 -20.57 4.27
N GLY A 947 -0.40 -21.43 3.27
CA GLY A 947 -1.05 -22.72 3.45
C GLY A 947 -2.59 -22.69 3.53
N GLN A 948 -3.23 -21.52 3.39
CA GLN A 948 -4.68 -21.41 3.20
C GLN A 948 -5.03 -21.22 1.72
N THR A 949 -6.24 -21.67 1.37
CA THR A 949 -6.87 -21.48 0.08
C THR A 949 -7.93 -20.38 0.13
N SER A 950 -8.40 -19.96 -1.04
CA SER A 950 -9.57 -19.08 -1.21
C SER A 950 -10.83 -19.70 -0.58
N ARG A 951 -10.98 -21.02 -0.68
CA ARG A 951 -12.03 -21.80 -0.01
C ARG A 951 -11.98 -21.60 1.52
N ASP A 952 -10.81 -21.67 2.14
CA ASP A 952 -10.66 -21.49 3.59
C ASP A 952 -11.07 -20.09 4.04
N VAL A 953 -10.72 -19.06 3.26
CA VAL A 953 -11.14 -17.67 3.53
C VAL A 953 -12.66 -17.53 3.45
N ILE A 954 -13.30 -18.09 2.42
CA ILE A 954 -14.77 -18.04 2.26
C ILE A 954 -15.46 -18.84 3.38
N ILE A 955 -14.97 -20.02 3.75
CA ILE A 955 -15.48 -20.79 4.90
C ILE A 955 -15.34 -19.97 6.19
N ALA A 956 -14.20 -19.31 6.41
CA ALA A 956 -13.98 -18.51 7.61
C ALA A 956 -14.91 -17.28 7.67
N LEU A 957 -15.20 -16.63 6.54
CA LEU A 957 -16.20 -15.56 6.44
C LEU A 957 -17.63 -16.06 6.73
N LEU A 958 -18.02 -17.17 6.12
CA LEU A 958 -19.35 -17.79 6.26
C LEU A 958 -19.62 -18.35 7.66
N THR A 959 -18.59 -18.84 8.33
CA THR A 959 -18.65 -19.30 9.73
C THR A 959 -18.53 -18.16 10.74
N GLY A 960 -18.27 -16.92 10.29
CA GLY A 960 -18.03 -15.76 11.15
C GLY A 960 -16.71 -15.80 11.93
N ARG A 961 -15.77 -16.67 11.53
CA ARG A 961 -14.38 -16.69 12.04
C ARG A 961 -13.54 -15.54 11.47
N LEU A 962 -13.94 -15.02 10.31
CA LEU A 962 -13.51 -13.73 9.76
C LEU A 962 -14.73 -12.80 9.67
N THR A 963 -14.55 -11.56 10.11
CA THR A 963 -15.50 -10.47 9.96
C THR A 963 -14.94 -9.42 8.99
N PRO A 964 -15.73 -8.93 8.01
CA PRO A 964 -15.40 -7.74 7.21
C PRO A 964 -15.02 -6.57 8.12
#